data_AF-A0A941CJ58-F1
#
_entry.id   AF-A0A941CJ58-F1
#
_cell.length_a   1.000
_cell.length_b   1.000
_cell.length_c   1.000
_cell.angle_alpha   90.00
_cell.angle_beta   90.00
_cell.angle_gamma   90.00
#
_symmetry.space_group_name_H-M   'P 1'
#
loop_
_entity.id
_entity.type
_entity.pdbx_description
1 polymer ?
#
loop_
_entity_poly.entity_id
_entity_poly.type
_entity_poly.pdbx_seq_one_letter_code
_entity_poly.pdbx_strand_id
1 'polypeptide(L)'
;MKRIHTYKTIFLGVVFTILGITVSNAQYLLQAPADTAEETRTNFRWYEAQDTSTILSTERFLEVTEQGVYFAVYDGTLCGKNATSYFIVTNCNSPYNEVTLDISDNTDSLSPAASVSWTPSLPGDQSAPTVIATKTIERYVATINKAGNAKDLPSFTVVCIDESAILVDDMVTVDEDSSVIVDIFSNDSELPTEGVLTITDPANGTVNVDDNGTPNDPTDDIVTYTPDPDYNGSDSFDYTICNIYGDCSTATVTVDVTPILDTIDDSVVTNEDTPIVLDVLGNDNDIPSVGTLTVTDPTNGTIVIDNGGTPNDPSDDTITYTPSENFDGNDSFTYTLCDDLGNCDTATVTILVSDAADLDADNDGILDSFEDLNLDGDNDPATDPTDSDGDGFPDYLDIDSDNDGIPDNVEAQTTEDYIAPSGVDADGNGLDDAYEDNGVLGLFPVDTDGDSLPDYLDEDSDNDNVPDRVEAHDYDHDGVADVVLIGSDKDDDGLDDGFEGAITVDVDVNDELDDPYQQLPNTDNDEESDYRDTDDDDDGIETIDEDLNLDGDYANDDSDNDGIPNYLDSDLERQEEAVEVFNVITPNGDGVHDVLRIDGLENYPNNTIRIYNRWGVMVFMTKAYGTQGNLFDGTSQARATIEKENKLPVGTYFYILDYEEPNGKMKQLSGYLYINR
;
A
#
# COMPACT_ATOMS: atom_id res chain seq x y z
N MET A 1 62.79 -110.11 -15.02
CA MET A 1 63.45 -110.49 -16.28
C MET A 1 63.53 -109.22 -17.13
N LYS A 2 64.75 -108.73 -17.44
CA LYS A 2 65.18 -107.90 -18.61
C LYS A 2 64.17 -106.84 -19.14
N ARG A 3 64.45 -105.54 -19.34
CA ARG A 3 65.65 -104.81 -19.84
C ARG A 3 65.36 -103.27 -19.87
N ILE A 4 66.40 -102.46 -19.57
CA ILE A 4 67.00 -101.30 -20.33
C ILE A 4 66.09 -100.10 -20.73
N HIS A 5 66.24 -98.92 -20.09
CA HIS A 5 66.87 -97.63 -20.55
C HIS A 5 66.34 -97.04 -21.89
N THR A 6 65.95 -95.75 -22.02
CA THR A 6 66.86 -94.56 -22.07
C THR A 6 66.03 -93.24 -22.21
N TYR A 7 66.27 -92.26 -21.31
CA TYR A 7 66.25 -90.75 -21.33
C TYR A 7 65.31 -89.95 -22.27
N LYS A 8 64.83 -88.70 -22.04
CA LYS A 8 65.12 -87.49 -21.20
C LYS A 8 63.85 -86.58 -21.41
N THR A 9 63.28 -85.78 -20.50
CA THR A 9 63.82 -84.68 -19.68
C THR A 9 62.73 -84.26 -18.66
N ILE A 10 63.14 -83.72 -17.52
CA ILE A 10 62.38 -83.53 -16.26
C ILE A 10 61.73 -82.13 -16.21
N PHE A 11 60.44 -82.02 -15.84
CA PHE A 11 60.01 -81.40 -14.56
C PHE A 11 58.52 -81.66 -14.29
N LEU A 12 58.24 -82.19 -13.09
CA LEU A 12 56.93 -82.54 -12.53
C LEU A 12 56.61 -81.52 -11.43
N GLY A 13 55.34 -81.12 -11.33
CA GLY A 13 54.84 -80.43 -10.15
C GLY A 13 53.40 -79.95 -10.29
N VAL A 14 52.44 -80.87 -10.13
CA VAL A 14 51.03 -80.55 -9.88
C VAL A 14 50.89 -80.14 -8.41
N VAL A 15 50.45 -78.90 -8.15
CA VAL A 15 49.55 -78.52 -7.04
C VAL A 15 48.70 -77.31 -7.48
N PHE A 16 47.41 -77.39 -7.19
CA PHE A 16 46.29 -76.46 -7.39
C PHE A 16 46.55 -74.97 -7.17
N THR A 17 46.00 -74.11 -8.05
CA THR A 17 45.32 -72.85 -7.68
C THR A 17 44.43 -72.31 -8.83
N ILE A 18 43.12 -72.38 -8.60
CA ILE A 18 42.07 -71.35 -8.76
C ILE A 18 42.16 -70.39 -9.97
N LEU A 19 41.06 -70.34 -10.74
CA LEU A 19 40.76 -69.32 -11.77
C LEU A 19 41.05 -67.91 -11.24
N GLY A 20 42.14 -67.30 -11.71
CA GLY A 20 42.32 -65.86 -11.68
C GLY A 20 41.70 -65.27 -12.93
N ILE A 21 40.43 -64.87 -12.85
CA ILE A 21 39.92 -63.83 -13.76
C ILE A 21 40.64 -62.56 -13.32
N THR A 22 41.60 -62.10 -14.12
CA THR A 22 42.19 -60.78 -13.96
C THR A 22 41.13 -59.76 -14.32
N VAL A 23 40.42 -59.24 -13.33
CA VAL A 23 39.65 -58.00 -13.49
C VAL A 23 40.68 -56.89 -13.54
N SER A 24 40.88 -56.34 -14.74
CA SER A 24 41.66 -55.12 -14.91
C SER A 24 40.80 -53.97 -14.37
N ASN A 25 41.05 -53.53 -13.14
CA ASN A 25 40.52 -52.26 -12.66
C ASN A 25 41.33 -51.17 -13.36
N ALA A 26 40.73 -50.52 -14.35
CA ALA A 26 41.20 -49.21 -14.79
C ALA A 26 40.58 -48.17 -13.86
N GLN A 27 41.42 -47.29 -13.33
CA GLN A 27 41.09 -46.14 -12.48
C GLN A 27 41.67 -44.90 -13.19
N TYR A 28 41.11 -43.71 -12.89
CA TYR A 28 41.54 -42.33 -13.25
C TYR A 28 41.00 -41.78 -14.59
N LEU A 29 40.61 -40.50 -14.78
CA LEU A 29 40.47 -39.27 -13.95
C LEU A 29 39.75 -38.22 -14.85
N LEU A 30 38.79 -37.45 -14.31
CA LEU A 30 38.10 -36.33 -14.98
C LEU A 30 38.89 -35.01 -14.86
N GLN A 31 38.85 -34.16 -15.90
CA GLN A 31 39.09 -32.73 -15.78
C GLN A 31 38.39 -31.93 -16.89
N ALA A 32 37.56 -30.95 -16.54
CA ALA A 32 37.14 -29.85 -17.41
C ALA A 32 37.80 -28.53 -16.94
N PRO A 33 38.03 -27.54 -17.83
CA PRO A 33 38.81 -26.33 -17.53
C PRO A 33 38.06 -25.34 -16.63
N ALA A 34 38.82 -24.42 -16.02
CA ALA A 34 38.30 -23.36 -15.16
C ALA A 34 37.47 -22.34 -15.95
N ASP A 35 36.24 -22.07 -15.49
CA ASP A 35 35.50 -20.87 -15.85
C ASP A 35 36.08 -19.65 -15.13
N THR A 36 36.25 -18.59 -15.91
CA THR A 36 36.60 -17.24 -15.44
C THR A 36 35.58 -16.28 -16.04
N ALA A 37 34.63 -15.81 -15.24
CA ALA A 37 34.10 -14.44 -15.23
C ALA A 37 32.93 -14.38 -14.24
N GLU A 38 32.79 -13.22 -13.62
CA GLU A 38 31.80 -12.82 -12.64
C GLU A 38 30.36 -13.06 -13.14
N GLU A 39 29.53 -13.76 -12.36
CA GLU A 39 28.09 -13.50 -12.16
C GLU A 39 27.46 -14.53 -11.19
N THR A 40 26.77 -13.99 -10.18
CA THR A 40 25.57 -14.47 -9.47
C THR A 40 25.42 -15.89 -8.87
N ARG A 41 25.23 -15.84 -7.53
CA ARG A 41 24.41 -16.65 -6.60
C ARG A 41 24.15 -18.14 -6.92
N THR A 42 24.69 -18.95 -6.02
CA THR A 42 24.64 -20.42 -5.96
C THR A 42 23.31 -20.96 -5.42
N ASN A 43 22.59 -21.79 -6.19
CA ASN A 43 21.56 -22.70 -5.67
C ASN A 43 21.97 -24.16 -5.89
N PHE A 44 22.86 -24.68 -5.04
CA PHE A 44 23.11 -26.12 -4.94
C PHE A 44 22.68 -26.60 -3.56
N ARG A 45 21.63 -27.43 -3.45
CA ARG A 45 21.37 -28.23 -2.24
C ARG A 45 21.32 -29.72 -2.58
N TRP A 46 22.24 -30.47 -2.00
CA TRP A 46 22.18 -31.93 -1.91
C TRP A 46 21.41 -32.29 -0.63
N TYR A 47 20.36 -33.09 -0.75
CA TYR A 47 19.71 -33.73 0.41
C TYR A 47 20.06 -35.22 0.43
N GLU A 48 20.95 -35.61 1.35
CA GLU A 48 21.17 -37.02 1.69
C GLU A 48 20.11 -37.48 2.70
N ALA A 49 19.43 -38.60 2.40
CA ALA A 49 18.59 -39.29 3.36
C ALA A 49 19.46 -39.95 4.45
N GLN A 50 19.62 -39.25 5.59
CA GLN A 50 20.19 -39.62 6.90
C GLN A 50 21.11 -40.87 7.02
N ASP A 51 22.41 -40.55 7.05
CA ASP A 51 23.55 -41.04 7.85
C ASP A 51 23.91 -42.54 7.97
N THR A 52 25.13 -42.89 7.55
CA THR A 52 25.98 -43.77 8.36
C THR A 52 27.44 -43.31 8.30
N SER A 53 27.89 -42.59 9.33
CA SER A 53 29.24 -42.07 9.51
C SER A 53 30.34 -42.82 8.73
N THR A 54 31.03 -42.08 7.86
CA THR A 54 32.28 -42.42 7.17
C THR A 54 32.20 -43.39 5.98
N ILE A 55 32.21 -42.75 4.80
CA ILE A 55 33.30 -42.82 3.80
C ILE A 55 33.12 -43.66 2.51
N LEU A 56 33.43 -42.96 1.40
CA LEU A 56 34.03 -43.34 0.10
C LEU A 56 33.16 -43.91 -1.04
N SER A 57 32.72 -42.99 -1.92
CA SER A 57 32.93 -42.93 -3.39
C SER A 57 33.16 -44.23 -4.18
N THR A 58 32.47 -44.40 -5.32
CA THR A 58 33.01 -44.11 -6.68
C THR A 58 31.98 -44.35 -7.80
N GLU A 59 31.52 -43.23 -8.40
CA GLU A 59 31.31 -42.92 -9.83
C GLU A 59 30.26 -43.67 -10.68
N ARG A 60 29.25 -42.91 -11.18
CA ARG A 60 29.20 -42.34 -12.56
C ARG A 60 28.40 -41.02 -12.56
N PHE A 61 28.89 -40.04 -13.32
CA PHE A 61 28.36 -38.67 -13.41
C PHE A 61 27.35 -38.56 -14.56
N LEU A 62 26.28 -37.78 -14.39
CA LEU A 62 25.52 -37.21 -15.50
C LEU A 62 26.37 -36.08 -16.08
N GLU A 63 26.64 -36.06 -17.38
CA GLU A 63 27.11 -34.84 -18.04
C GLU A 63 25.89 -33.93 -18.18
N VAL A 64 25.82 -32.92 -17.32
CA VAL A 64 24.87 -31.84 -17.39
C VAL A 64 25.65 -30.61 -17.83
N THR A 65 25.21 -29.97 -18.90
CA THR A 65 25.90 -28.79 -19.45
C THR A 65 25.46 -27.48 -18.80
N GLU A 66 24.46 -27.46 -17.90
CA GLU A 66 23.96 -26.25 -17.19
C GLU A 66 23.21 -26.55 -15.86
N GLN A 67 22.78 -25.48 -15.17
CA GLN A 67 22.22 -25.47 -13.81
C GLN A 67 20.87 -26.23 -13.67
N GLY A 68 20.65 -26.90 -12.51
CA GLY A 68 19.42 -27.64 -12.16
C GLY A 68 19.56 -28.40 -10.83
N VAL A 69 18.47 -28.98 -10.30
CA VAL A 69 18.45 -29.76 -9.04
C VAL A 69 18.33 -31.26 -9.33
N TYR A 70 19.21 -32.07 -8.75
CA TYR A 70 19.35 -33.51 -9.05
C TYR A 70 19.30 -34.37 -7.78
N PHE A 71 18.57 -35.49 -7.81
CA PHE A 71 18.65 -36.49 -6.74
C PHE A 71 18.54 -37.94 -7.24
N ALA A 72 19.13 -38.87 -6.48
CA ALA A 72 19.12 -40.31 -6.75
C ALA A 72 18.57 -41.07 -5.54
N VAL A 73 17.65 -42.01 -5.80
CA VAL A 73 17.08 -42.91 -4.79
C VAL A 73 17.77 -44.25 -4.87
N TYR A 74 18.13 -44.84 -3.73
CA TYR A 74 18.84 -46.13 -3.63
C TYR A 74 17.98 -47.20 -2.97
N ASP A 75 18.28 -48.47 -3.27
CA ASP A 75 17.53 -49.67 -2.85
C ASP A 75 17.53 -50.00 -1.35
N GLY A 76 18.03 -49.11 -0.49
CA GLY A 76 18.05 -49.28 0.96
C GLY A 76 19.06 -50.30 1.51
N THR A 77 19.98 -50.81 0.69
CA THR A 77 21.09 -51.65 1.18
C THR A 77 22.24 -50.81 1.75
N LEU A 78 22.87 -51.28 2.84
CA LEU A 78 24.03 -50.59 3.46
C LEU A 78 25.16 -50.47 2.41
N CYS A 79 25.49 -49.23 2.02
CA CYS A 79 26.36 -48.86 0.89
C CYS A 79 25.75 -49.03 -0.52
N GLY A 80 24.46 -48.69 -0.70
CA GLY A 80 23.68 -48.70 -1.95
C GLY A 80 24.51 -48.71 -3.23
N LYS A 81 24.67 -49.90 -3.83
CA LYS A 81 25.54 -50.08 -5.00
C LYS A 81 24.87 -49.74 -6.33
N ASN A 82 23.54 -49.58 -6.34
CA ASN A 82 22.77 -49.24 -7.54
C ASN A 82 21.66 -48.25 -7.16
N ALA A 83 21.60 -47.11 -7.86
CA ALA A 83 20.40 -46.27 -7.81
C ALA A 83 19.20 -47.05 -8.36
N THR A 84 18.01 -46.81 -7.83
CA THR A 84 16.74 -47.36 -8.33
C THR A 84 15.96 -46.34 -9.15
N SER A 85 16.19 -45.04 -8.93
CA SER A 85 15.66 -43.95 -9.74
C SER A 85 16.48 -42.68 -9.58
N TYR A 86 16.42 -41.83 -10.59
CA TYR A 86 16.94 -40.46 -10.63
C TYR A 86 15.77 -39.50 -10.84
N PHE A 87 15.86 -38.32 -10.25
CA PHE A 87 14.89 -37.25 -10.42
C PHE A 87 15.64 -35.94 -10.69
N ILE A 88 15.14 -35.20 -11.67
CA ILE A 88 15.82 -34.08 -12.31
C ILE A 88 14.79 -32.95 -12.42
N VAL A 89 15.14 -31.81 -11.84
CA VAL A 89 14.34 -30.58 -11.87
C VAL A 89 15.15 -29.48 -12.55
N THR A 90 14.56 -28.83 -13.54
CA THR A 90 15.16 -27.66 -14.23
C THR A 90 14.25 -26.44 -14.11
N ASN A 91 14.74 -25.23 -14.38
CA ASN A 91 13.90 -24.06 -14.60
C ASN A 91 13.23 -24.18 -15.98
N CYS A 92 11.91 -24.00 -16.07
CA CYS A 92 11.16 -24.09 -17.33
C CYS A 92 11.52 -23.00 -18.34
N ASN A 93 11.86 -21.81 -17.86
CA ASN A 93 12.17 -20.61 -18.65
C ASN A 93 13.65 -20.50 -19.00
N SER A 94 14.50 -21.34 -18.41
CA SER A 94 15.91 -21.40 -18.75
C SER A 94 16.11 -21.88 -20.19
N PRO A 95 16.99 -21.24 -21.00
CA PRO A 95 17.36 -21.72 -22.34
C PRO A 95 18.10 -23.07 -22.30
N TYR A 96 18.36 -23.60 -21.10
CA TYR A 96 19.17 -24.78 -20.82
C TYR A 96 18.38 -25.91 -20.13
N ASN A 97 17.06 -25.96 -20.33
CA ASN A 97 16.18 -26.99 -19.77
C ASN A 97 16.23 -28.38 -20.48
N GLU A 98 17.27 -28.64 -21.28
CA GLU A 98 17.51 -29.93 -21.94
C GLU A 98 18.37 -30.87 -21.07
N VAL A 99 17.95 -32.12 -20.93
CA VAL A 99 18.57 -33.14 -20.07
C VAL A 99 18.99 -34.34 -20.91
N THR A 100 20.28 -34.72 -20.82
CA THR A 100 20.80 -35.96 -21.45
C THR A 100 20.69 -37.14 -20.50
N LEU A 101 19.98 -38.20 -20.92
CA LEU A 101 19.79 -39.43 -20.13
C LEU A 101 20.86 -40.47 -20.46
N ASP A 102 22.08 -40.25 -19.99
CA ASP A 102 23.21 -41.12 -20.34
C ASP A 102 23.21 -42.47 -19.60
N ILE A 103 23.15 -43.55 -20.38
CA ILE A 103 23.29 -44.94 -19.95
C ILE A 103 24.39 -45.69 -20.73
N SER A 104 25.20 -44.99 -21.52
CA SER A 104 26.21 -45.52 -22.44
C SER A 104 27.05 -46.63 -21.83
N ASP A 105 27.46 -46.46 -20.58
CA ASP A 105 28.24 -47.43 -19.83
C ASP A 105 27.56 -48.77 -19.51
N ASN A 106 26.23 -48.78 -19.40
CA ASN A 106 25.45 -50.01 -19.29
C ASN A 106 25.32 -50.71 -20.66
N THR A 107 25.64 -50.00 -21.74
CA THR A 107 25.43 -50.41 -23.12
C THR A 107 26.73 -50.76 -23.87
N ASP A 108 27.85 -50.14 -23.53
CA ASP A 108 29.16 -50.29 -24.17
C ASP A 108 29.79 -51.67 -23.99
N SER A 109 29.34 -52.39 -22.97
CA SER A 109 29.74 -53.76 -22.67
C SER A 109 28.70 -54.82 -23.09
N LEU A 110 27.65 -54.41 -23.80
CA LEU A 110 26.61 -55.32 -24.29
C LEU A 110 27.08 -56.13 -25.50
N SER A 111 26.56 -57.36 -25.59
CA SER A 111 26.77 -58.22 -26.75
C SER A 111 26.01 -57.65 -27.98
N PRO A 112 26.49 -57.83 -29.23
CA PRO A 112 25.83 -57.33 -30.44
C PRO A 112 24.38 -57.79 -30.68
N ALA A 113 23.86 -58.69 -29.83
CA ALA A 113 22.50 -59.21 -29.85
C ALA A 113 21.59 -58.64 -28.74
N ALA A 114 22.06 -57.61 -28.03
CA ALA A 114 21.25 -56.87 -27.06
C ALA A 114 20.85 -55.51 -27.64
N SER A 115 19.66 -55.04 -27.30
CA SER A 115 19.15 -53.72 -27.70
C SER A 115 18.61 -52.96 -26.50
N VAL A 116 18.63 -51.64 -26.58
CA VAL A 116 18.03 -50.74 -25.59
C VAL A 116 16.78 -50.13 -26.17
N SER A 117 15.76 -49.99 -25.33
CA SER A 117 14.52 -49.27 -25.65
C SER A 117 14.08 -48.46 -24.45
N TRP A 118 13.52 -47.27 -24.69
CA TRP A 118 13.00 -46.39 -23.64
C TRP A 118 11.47 -46.47 -23.54
N THR A 119 10.95 -46.31 -22.33
CA THR A 119 9.53 -46.10 -22.06
C THR A 119 9.37 -44.83 -21.22
N PRO A 120 8.74 -43.76 -21.73
CA PRO A 120 8.28 -43.55 -23.12
C PRO A 120 9.40 -43.61 -24.17
N SER A 121 9.05 -43.81 -25.43
CA SER A 121 10.03 -43.98 -26.52
C SER A 121 10.73 -42.66 -26.83
N LEU A 122 12.06 -42.64 -26.73
CA LEU A 122 12.88 -41.46 -27.03
C LEU A 122 13.56 -41.58 -28.41
N PRO A 123 13.65 -40.48 -29.19
CA PRO A 123 14.39 -40.45 -30.44
C PRO A 123 15.92 -40.36 -30.19
N GLY A 124 16.71 -40.41 -31.26
CA GLY A 124 18.15 -40.20 -31.18
C GLY A 124 18.95 -41.41 -30.67
N ASP A 125 20.12 -41.15 -30.11
CA ASP A 125 21.00 -42.21 -29.60
C ASP A 125 20.39 -42.86 -28.35
N GLN A 126 20.12 -44.17 -28.41
CA GLN A 126 19.47 -44.88 -27.31
C GLN A 126 20.38 -45.08 -26.09
N SER A 127 21.69 -44.89 -26.24
CA SER A 127 22.64 -44.88 -25.11
C SER A 127 22.65 -43.56 -24.34
N ALA A 128 22.24 -42.46 -24.95
CA ALA A 128 22.24 -41.13 -24.32
C ALA A 128 21.22 -40.22 -25.02
N PRO A 129 19.91 -40.51 -24.95
CA PRO A 129 18.91 -39.64 -25.56
C PRO A 129 18.75 -38.35 -24.74
N THR A 130 18.38 -37.26 -25.39
CA THR A 130 18.06 -36.00 -24.72
C THR A 130 16.54 -35.80 -24.61
N VAL A 131 16.13 -35.11 -23.55
CA VAL A 131 14.74 -34.73 -23.28
C VAL A 131 14.69 -33.27 -22.84
N ILE A 132 13.68 -32.54 -23.28
CA ILE A 132 13.40 -31.20 -22.77
C ILE A 132 12.51 -31.37 -21.54
N ALA A 133 12.92 -30.84 -20.40
CA ALA A 133 12.12 -30.88 -19.19
C ALA A 133 10.81 -30.09 -19.40
N THR A 134 9.71 -30.62 -18.85
CA THR A 134 8.39 -29.97 -18.96
C THR A 134 7.75 -29.90 -17.58
N LYS A 135 6.72 -29.05 -17.43
CA LYS A 135 5.91 -28.98 -16.20
C LYS A 135 5.20 -30.30 -15.86
N THR A 136 5.08 -31.21 -16.82
CA THR A 136 4.57 -32.56 -16.57
C THR A 136 5.70 -33.48 -16.12
N ILE A 137 5.52 -34.09 -14.94
CA ILE A 137 6.43 -35.13 -14.44
C ILE A 137 6.41 -36.31 -15.41
N GLU A 138 7.49 -36.48 -16.17
CA GLU A 138 7.65 -37.61 -17.09
C GLU A 138 8.73 -38.56 -16.59
N ARG A 139 8.40 -39.86 -16.58
CA ARG A 139 9.27 -40.92 -16.08
C ARG A 139 9.76 -41.79 -17.23
N TYR A 140 11.06 -41.75 -17.49
CA TYR A 140 11.74 -42.52 -18.51
C TYR A 140 12.44 -43.75 -17.92
N VAL A 141 12.20 -44.91 -18.51
CA VAL A 141 12.83 -46.18 -18.12
C VAL A 141 13.50 -46.80 -19.33
N ALA A 142 14.80 -47.02 -19.23
CA ALA A 142 15.54 -47.79 -20.22
C ALA A 142 15.47 -49.29 -19.94
N THR A 143 15.11 -50.08 -20.94
CA THR A 143 15.04 -51.54 -20.86
C THR A 143 16.08 -52.17 -21.78
N ILE A 144 16.98 -52.97 -21.21
CA ILE A 144 17.92 -53.80 -21.96
C ILE A 144 17.25 -55.12 -22.32
N ASN A 145 17.16 -55.41 -23.62
CA ASN A 145 16.56 -56.62 -24.17
C ASN A 145 17.64 -57.54 -24.75
N LYS A 146 17.66 -58.82 -24.33
CA LYS A 146 18.60 -59.83 -24.86
C LYS A 146 17.98 -61.23 -24.86
N ALA A 147 17.86 -61.83 -26.04
CA ALA A 147 17.42 -63.22 -26.23
C ALA A 147 16.12 -63.61 -25.47
N GLY A 148 15.14 -62.70 -25.46
CA GLY A 148 13.84 -62.91 -24.81
C GLY A 148 13.79 -62.58 -23.31
N ASN A 149 14.90 -62.10 -22.71
CA ASN A 149 14.93 -61.54 -21.36
C ASN A 149 15.02 -60.02 -21.44
N ALA A 150 14.24 -59.33 -20.62
CA ALA A 150 14.28 -57.88 -20.46
C ALA A 150 14.75 -57.54 -19.04
N LYS A 151 15.56 -56.50 -18.91
CA LYS A 151 15.97 -55.92 -17.62
C LYS A 151 15.84 -54.40 -17.70
N ASP A 152 15.03 -53.85 -16.81
CA ASP A 152 14.91 -52.41 -16.64
C ASP A 152 16.11 -51.86 -15.86
N LEU A 153 16.59 -50.72 -16.33
CA LEU A 153 17.55 -49.87 -15.64
C LEU A 153 16.81 -48.92 -14.69
N PRO A 154 17.55 -48.21 -13.81
CA PRO A 154 16.96 -47.18 -12.97
C PRO A 154 16.20 -46.15 -13.81
N SER A 155 15.06 -45.68 -13.32
CA SER A 155 14.24 -44.72 -14.05
C SER A 155 14.74 -43.29 -13.84
N PHE A 156 14.63 -42.46 -14.87
CA PHE A 156 14.81 -41.01 -14.78
C PHE A 156 13.46 -40.34 -14.71
N THR A 157 13.27 -39.41 -13.78
CA THR A 157 12.10 -38.56 -13.71
C THR A 157 12.56 -37.16 -14.01
N VAL A 158 11.98 -36.53 -15.03
CA VAL A 158 12.37 -35.18 -15.46
C VAL A 158 11.14 -34.30 -15.39
N VAL A 159 11.30 -33.14 -14.75
CA VAL A 159 10.27 -32.11 -14.61
C VAL A 159 10.97 -30.75 -14.65
N CYS A 160 10.27 -29.71 -15.09
CA CYS A 160 10.70 -28.34 -14.87
C CYS A 160 9.73 -27.63 -13.92
N ILE A 161 10.25 -26.65 -13.20
CA ILE A 161 9.47 -25.71 -12.37
C ILE A 161 9.71 -24.30 -12.92
N ASP A 162 8.71 -23.43 -12.84
CA ASP A 162 8.97 -22.00 -13.03
C ASP A 162 9.71 -21.51 -11.79
N GLU A 163 10.62 -20.54 -11.94
CA GLU A 163 11.24 -19.85 -10.81
C GLU A 163 10.42 -18.59 -10.47
N SER A 164 10.58 -18.08 -9.26
CA SER A 164 10.01 -16.79 -8.89
C SER A 164 10.73 -15.66 -9.63
N ALA A 165 10.07 -14.52 -9.77
CA ALA A 165 10.65 -13.34 -10.39
C ALA A 165 11.95 -12.91 -9.68
N ILE A 166 12.84 -12.23 -10.40
CA ILE A 166 14.01 -11.60 -9.81
C ILE A 166 13.65 -10.13 -9.61
N LEU A 167 13.30 -9.79 -8.37
CA LEU A 167 12.94 -8.44 -7.96
C LEU A 167 14.16 -7.69 -7.40
N VAL A 168 14.23 -6.39 -7.64
CA VAL A 168 15.32 -5.50 -7.21
C VAL A 168 14.72 -4.28 -6.52
N ASP A 169 15.27 -3.92 -5.36
CA ASP A 169 14.82 -2.75 -4.61
C ASP A 169 14.78 -1.47 -5.45
N ASP A 170 13.73 -0.68 -5.27
CA ASP A 170 13.43 0.53 -6.02
C ASP A 170 13.63 1.78 -5.16
N MET A 171 13.82 2.90 -5.84
CA MET A 171 13.94 4.21 -5.20
C MET A 171 13.24 5.26 -6.04
N VAL A 172 12.35 6.01 -5.40
CA VAL A 172 11.61 7.12 -5.99
C VAL A 172 11.69 8.32 -5.06
N THR A 173 11.56 9.51 -5.63
CA THR A 173 11.46 10.77 -4.91
C THR A 173 10.17 11.44 -5.35
N VAL A 174 9.45 12.01 -4.40
CA VAL A 174 8.22 12.78 -4.60
C VAL A 174 8.27 13.97 -3.66
N ASP A 175 7.67 15.08 -4.06
CA ASP A 175 7.47 16.19 -3.13
C ASP A 175 6.33 15.80 -2.17
N GLU A 176 6.29 16.37 -0.95
CA GLU A 176 5.10 16.22 -0.09
C GLU A 176 3.84 16.75 -0.79
N ASP A 177 2.68 16.28 -0.33
CA ASP A 177 1.36 16.60 -0.89
C ASP A 177 1.21 16.31 -2.40
N SER A 178 2.07 15.44 -2.91
CA SER A 178 2.07 15.01 -4.30
C SER A 178 2.16 13.49 -4.40
N SER A 179 1.40 12.92 -5.34
CA SER A 179 1.47 11.49 -5.63
C SER A 179 2.48 11.16 -6.73
N VAL A 180 3.02 9.94 -6.70
CA VAL A 180 3.97 9.45 -7.72
C VAL A 180 3.63 8.04 -8.19
N ILE A 181 3.67 7.83 -9.51
CA ILE A 181 3.65 6.50 -10.10
C ILE A 181 5.03 5.86 -9.93
N VAL A 182 5.07 4.72 -9.24
CA VAL A 182 6.30 3.97 -8.97
C VAL A 182 6.51 2.90 -10.06
N ASP A 183 7.54 3.09 -10.89
CA ASP A 183 7.93 2.14 -11.95
C ASP A 183 8.64 0.88 -11.38
N ILE A 184 7.96 0.11 -10.52
CA ILE A 184 8.53 -1.04 -9.77
C ILE A 184 9.10 -2.14 -10.69
N PHE A 185 8.62 -2.27 -11.93
CA PHE A 185 9.10 -3.31 -12.85
C PHE A 185 10.33 -2.90 -13.68
N SER A 186 10.80 -1.66 -13.54
CA SER A 186 11.81 -1.08 -14.45
C SER A 186 13.18 -1.76 -14.38
N ASN A 187 13.54 -2.26 -13.19
CA ASN A 187 14.82 -2.91 -12.87
C ASN A 187 14.70 -4.44 -12.66
N ASP A 188 13.49 -4.97 -12.82
CA ASP A 188 13.13 -6.37 -12.54
C ASP A 188 13.27 -7.29 -13.75
N SER A 189 13.27 -8.61 -13.47
CA SER A 189 13.32 -9.62 -14.53
C SER A 189 12.61 -10.92 -14.17
N GLU A 190 12.32 -11.73 -15.19
CA GLU A 190 11.59 -13.01 -15.04
C GLU A 190 10.18 -12.86 -14.43
N LEU A 191 9.53 -11.71 -14.66
CA LEU A 191 8.16 -11.45 -14.23
C LEU A 191 7.18 -12.48 -14.85
N PRO A 192 6.29 -13.08 -14.04
CA PRO A 192 5.29 -14.01 -14.53
C PRO A 192 4.17 -13.25 -15.26
N THR A 193 3.73 -13.75 -16.42
CA THR A 193 2.54 -13.24 -17.12
C THR A 193 1.22 -13.79 -16.57
N GLU A 194 1.31 -14.62 -15.53
CA GLU A 194 0.17 -15.14 -14.75
C GLU A 194 0.63 -15.21 -13.28
N GLY A 195 0.07 -14.38 -12.41
CA GLY A 195 0.53 -14.21 -11.03
C GLY A 195 -0.32 -13.21 -10.23
N VAL A 196 0.17 -12.84 -9.05
CA VAL A 196 -0.44 -11.82 -8.17
C VAL A 196 0.67 -10.91 -7.67
N LEU A 197 0.43 -9.60 -7.71
CA LEU A 197 1.18 -8.56 -7.01
C LEU A 197 0.51 -8.32 -5.65
N THR A 198 1.29 -8.24 -4.58
CA THR A 198 0.82 -7.82 -3.25
C THR A 198 1.78 -6.79 -2.68
N ILE A 199 1.24 -5.74 -2.09
CA ILE A 199 2.00 -4.65 -1.47
C ILE A 199 1.67 -4.58 0.02
N THR A 200 2.64 -4.15 0.83
CA THR A 200 2.41 -3.80 2.24
C THR A 200 2.16 -2.31 2.37
N ASP A 201 1.33 -1.92 3.33
CA ASP A 201 1.13 -0.50 3.65
C ASP A 201 2.45 0.11 4.16
N PRO A 202 2.81 1.31 3.69
CA PRO A 202 3.93 2.06 4.23
C PRO A 202 3.52 2.73 5.56
N ALA A 203 4.41 3.52 6.17
CA ALA A 203 4.18 4.04 7.52
C ALA A 203 3.65 5.47 7.56
N ASN A 204 3.90 6.27 6.52
CA ASN A 204 3.50 7.68 6.42
C ASN A 204 3.04 7.97 4.98
N GLY A 205 2.06 7.20 4.53
CA GLY A 205 1.49 7.28 3.20
C GLY A 205 0.58 6.10 2.85
N THR A 206 0.02 6.16 1.65
CA THR A 206 -0.83 5.13 1.07
C THR A 206 -0.26 4.62 -0.26
N VAL A 207 -0.59 3.38 -0.61
CA VAL A 207 -0.24 2.80 -1.92
C VAL A 207 -1.48 2.24 -2.59
N ASN A 208 -1.79 2.78 -3.76
CA ASN A 208 -2.86 2.28 -4.61
C ASN A 208 -2.30 1.43 -5.76
N VAL A 209 -3.01 0.34 -6.10
CA VAL A 209 -2.65 -0.56 -7.20
C VAL A 209 -3.81 -0.64 -8.19
N ASP A 210 -3.61 -0.09 -9.39
CA ASP A 210 -4.51 -0.29 -10.52
C ASP A 210 -4.08 -1.52 -11.31
N ASP A 211 -4.89 -2.58 -11.28
CA ASP A 211 -4.66 -3.84 -12.00
C ASP A 211 -4.96 -3.77 -13.49
N ASN A 212 -5.36 -2.59 -14.01
CA ASN A 212 -5.71 -2.33 -15.40
C ASN A 212 -6.78 -3.29 -15.97
N GLY A 213 -7.59 -3.89 -15.09
CA GLY A 213 -8.58 -4.92 -15.42
C GLY A 213 -8.00 -6.31 -15.70
N THR A 214 -6.75 -6.56 -15.32
CA THR A 214 -6.02 -7.83 -15.46
C THR A 214 -5.55 -8.42 -14.11
N PRO A 215 -6.47 -8.84 -13.20
CA PRO A 215 -6.14 -9.27 -11.83
C PRO A 215 -5.20 -10.49 -11.66
N ASN A 216 -4.80 -11.13 -12.76
CA ASN A 216 -3.89 -12.27 -12.73
C ASN A 216 -2.64 -12.02 -13.59
N ASP A 217 -2.43 -10.83 -14.12
CA ASP A 217 -1.26 -10.49 -14.92
C ASP A 217 -0.57 -9.29 -14.29
N PRO A 218 0.40 -9.49 -13.39
CA PRO A 218 1.01 -8.38 -12.67
C PRO A 218 1.91 -7.50 -13.58
N THR A 219 2.01 -7.78 -14.88
CA THR A 219 2.99 -7.11 -15.76
C THR A 219 2.52 -5.76 -16.29
N ASP A 220 1.25 -5.41 -16.10
CA ASP A 220 0.68 -4.12 -16.46
C ASP A 220 0.01 -3.37 -15.29
N ASP A 221 0.15 -3.87 -14.07
CA ASP A 221 -0.27 -3.18 -12.85
C ASP A 221 0.47 -1.83 -12.70
N ILE A 222 -0.26 -0.80 -12.27
CA ILE A 222 0.28 0.53 -11.98
C ILE A 222 0.22 0.74 -10.48
N VAL A 223 1.36 1.12 -9.89
CA VAL A 223 1.48 1.40 -8.46
C VAL A 223 1.65 2.90 -8.27
N THR A 224 0.77 3.51 -7.48
CA THR A 224 0.84 4.93 -7.09
C THR A 224 1.08 5.01 -5.60
N TYR A 225 2.04 5.84 -5.19
CA TYR A 225 2.28 6.20 -3.79
C TYR A 225 1.83 7.65 -3.56
N THR A 226 1.15 7.89 -2.45
CA THR A 226 0.76 9.21 -1.95
C THR A 226 1.27 9.30 -0.50
N PRO A 227 2.12 10.28 -0.14
CA PRO A 227 2.51 10.51 1.26
C PRO A 227 1.30 10.95 2.09
N ASP A 228 1.35 10.75 3.42
CA ASP A 228 0.41 11.44 4.32
C ASP A 228 0.62 12.97 4.19
N PRO A 229 -0.41 13.80 4.40
CA PRO A 229 -0.28 15.26 4.40
C PRO A 229 0.87 15.74 5.29
N ASP A 230 1.62 16.76 4.84
CA ASP A 230 2.77 17.36 5.53
C ASP A 230 3.92 16.39 5.89
N TYR A 231 3.85 15.14 5.44
CA TYR A 231 4.91 14.19 5.72
C TYR A 231 6.07 14.39 4.75
N ASN A 232 7.19 14.90 5.28
CA ASN A 232 8.49 14.75 4.65
C ASN A 232 9.41 13.74 5.35
N GLY A 233 10.27 13.11 4.54
CA GLY A 233 11.24 12.14 5.00
C GLY A 233 11.23 10.85 4.21
N SER A 234 11.83 9.80 4.78
CA SER A 234 11.98 8.53 4.10
C SER A 234 10.90 7.55 4.54
N ASP A 235 10.15 7.05 3.58
CA ASP A 235 9.20 5.96 3.76
C ASP A 235 9.56 4.73 2.91
N SER A 236 8.88 3.61 3.15
CA SER A 236 9.11 2.38 2.41
C SER A 236 7.95 1.40 2.48
N PHE A 237 7.72 0.70 1.38
CA PHE A 237 6.84 -0.46 1.32
C PHE A 237 7.51 -1.63 0.59
N ASP A 238 7.09 -2.85 0.91
CA ASP A 238 7.52 -4.07 0.21
C ASP A 238 6.47 -4.46 -0.84
N TYR A 239 6.93 -4.85 -2.03
CA TYR A 239 6.09 -5.50 -3.03
C TYR A 239 6.54 -6.95 -3.24
N THR A 240 5.57 -7.84 -3.39
CA THR A 240 5.78 -9.27 -3.58
C THR A 240 5.04 -9.75 -4.82
N ILE A 241 5.74 -10.46 -5.70
CA ILE A 241 5.17 -11.08 -6.90
C ILE A 241 5.22 -12.59 -6.75
N CYS A 242 4.04 -13.22 -6.81
CA CYS A 242 3.88 -14.66 -6.79
C CYS A 242 3.40 -15.17 -8.15
N ASN A 243 3.98 -16.27 -8.65
CA ASN A 243 3.41 -16.97 -9.80
C ASN A 243 2.19 -17.85 -9.39
N ILE A 244 1.46 -18.39 -10.37
CA ILE A 244 0.30 -19.29 -10.12
C ILE A 244 0.62 -20.59 -9.35
N TYR A 245 1.89 -20.89 -9.11
CA TYR A 245 2.35 -22.06 -8.36
C TYR A 245 2.71 -21.73 -6.91
N GLY A 246 2.69 -20.45 -6.53
CA GLY A 246 2.98 -19.96 -5.19
C GLY A 246 4.48 -19.73 -4.92
N ASP A 247 5.31 -19.68 -5.96
CA ASP A 247 6.69 -19.23 -5.81
C ASP A 247 6.72 -17.69 -5.87
N CYS A 248 7.21 -17.07 -4.80
CA CYS A 248 7.17 -15.63 -4.61
C CYS A 248 8.56 -15.03 -4.44
N SER A 249 8.70 -13.79 -4.86
CA SER A 249 9.85 -12.92 -4.57
C SER A 249 9.35 -11.59 -4.03
N THR A 250 10.18 -10.93 -3.22
CA THR A 250 9.87 -9.66 -2.57
C THR A 250 11.04 -8.69 -2.77
N ALA A 251 10.74 -7.43 -3.02
CA ALA A 251 11.67 -6.30 -3.02
C ALA A 251 11.04 -5.10 -2.30
N THR A 252 11.87 -4.14 -1.93
CA THR A 252 11.45 -2.95 -1.18
C THR A 252 11.51 -1.71 -2.08
N VAL A 253 10.46 -0.90 -2.07
CA VAL A 253 10.49 0.47 -2.59
C VAL A 253 10.88 1.39 -1.44
N THR A 254 11.91 2.20 -1.64
CA THR A 254 12.21 3.34 -0.75
C THR A 254 11.70 4.61 -1.40
N VAL A 255 10.87 5.36 -0.67
CA VAL A 255 10.38 6.68 -1.07
C VAL A 255 11.15 7.73 -0.28
N ASP A 256 11.64 8.74 -0.97
CA ASP A 256 12.22 9.95 -0.38
C ASP A 256 11.22 11.09 -0.63
N VAL A 257 10.44 11.44 0.38
CA VAL A 257 9.47 12.54 0.31
C VAL A 257 10.21 13.83 0.65
N THR A 258 10.25 14.75 -0.32
CA THR A 258 10.96 16.03 -0.19
C THR A 258 10.02 17.12 0.30
N PRO A 259 10.44 17.91 1.31
CA PRO A 259 9.62 19.00 1.80
C PRO A 259 9.46 20.07 0.71
N ILE A 260 8.29 20.68 0.68
CA ILE A 260 7.95 21.90 -0.01
C ILE A 260 8.08 23.03 1.02
N LEU A 261 8.59 24.19 0.59
CA LEU A 261 8.58 25.34 1.48
C LEU A 261 7.17 25.91 1.49
N ASP A 262 6.59 26.04 2.67
CA ASP A 262 5.28 26.63 2.87
C ASP A 262 5.40 27.89 3.73
N THR A 263 5.36 29.04 3.08
CA THR A 263 5.32 30.33 3.76
C THR A 263 3.90 30.84 3.80
N ILE A 264 3.42 31.17 5.00
CA ILE A 264 2.04 31.57 5.24
C ILE A 264 1.98 33.10 5.43
N ASP A 265 0.96 33.74 4.87
CA ASP A 265 0.79 35.19 5.01
C ASP A 265 0.71 35.61 6.50
N ASP A 266 1.27 36.78 6.81
CA ASP A 266 1.33 37.33 8.15
C ASP A 266 0.49 38.60 8.26
N SER A 267 -0.05 38.84 9.44
CA SER A 267 -0.65 40.12 9.82
C SER A 267 -0.06 40.66 11.12
N VAL A 268 0.04 41.98 11.21
CA VAL A 268 0.49 42.64 12.44
C VAL A 268 -0.04 44.05 12.57
N VAL A 269 -0.35 44.46 13.80
CA VAL A 269 -0.67 45.84 14.12
C VAL A 269 0.49 46.53 14.84
N THR A 270 0.67 47.82 14.65
CA THR A 270 1.50 48.59 15.56
C THR A 270 0.98 49.99 15.73
N ASN A 271 1.25 50.56 16.90
CA ASN A 271 0.94 51.95 17.16
C ASN A 271 1.74 52.88 16.22
N GLU A 272 1.16 54.04 15.87
CA GLU A 272 1.85 55.12 15.17
C GLU A 272 3.25 55.37 15.80
N ASP A 273 4.26 55.55 14.94
CA ASP A 273 5.66 55.81 15.32
C ASP A 273 6.32 54.71 16.18
N THR A 274 5.73 53.52 16.30
CA THR A 274 6.22 52.43 17.15
C THR A 274 6.81 51.28 16.31
N PRO A 275 8.12 51.00 16.42
CA PRO A 275 8.70 49.81 15.79
C PRO A 275 8.22 48.52 16.46
N ILE A 276 8.03 47.49 15.65
CA ILE A 276 7.63 46.15 16.07
C ILE A 276 8.61 45.09 15.52
N VAL A 277 8.81 44.02 16.30
CA VAL A 277 9.58 42.84 15.87
C VAL A 277 8.56 41.78 15.50
N LEU A 278 8.69 41.23 14.30
CA LEU A 278 7.82 40.26 13.67
C LEU A 278 8.52 38.90 13.67
N ASP A 279 7.76 37.87 14.04
CA ASP A 279 8.16 36.47 13.97
C ASP A 279 7.44 35.79 12.80
N VAL A 280 7.79 36.21 11.58
CA VAL A 280 7.17 35.77 10.30
C VAL A 280 7.39 34.30 9.95
N LEU A 281 8.04 33.56 10.83
CA LEU A 281 8.33 32.13 10.67
C LEU A 281 7.58 31.31 11.72
N GLY A 282 6.66 31.94 12.46
CA GLY A 282 5.94 31.31 13.56
C GLY A 282 4.83 30.38 13.08
N ASN A 283 4.20 30.74 11.97
CA ASN A 283 3.14 30.00 11.26
C ASN A 283 3.65 29.24 10.02
N ASP A 284 4.86 29.54 9.51
CA ASP A 284 5.44 28.80 8.38
C ASP A 284 5.77 27.33 8.72
N ASN A 285 5.54 26.44 7.75
CA ASN A 285 6.00 25.05 7.81
C ASN A 285 7.32 24.84 7.03
N ASP A 286 8.01 23.73 7.29
CA ASP A 286 9.21 23.31 6.55
C ASP A 286 10.38 24.31 6.45
N ILE A 287 10.52 25.15 7.47
CA ILE A 287 11.56 26.18 7.55
C ILE A 287 12.98 25.55 7.44
N PRO A 288 13.79 25.95 6.44
CA PRO A 288 15.04 25.27 6.16
C PRO A 288 16.13 25.69 7.14
N SER A 289 16.82 24.72 7.74
CA SER A 289 18.01 24.98 8.60
C SER A 289 19.25 25.50 7.83
N VAL A 290 19.19 25.50 6.50
CA VAL A 290 20.20 26.13 5.64
C VAL A 290 19.50 26.78 4.45
N GLY A 291 19.62 28.10 4.32
CA GLY A 291 18.83 28.85 3.36
C GLY A 291 19.06 30.35 3.40
N THR A 292 18.08 31.10 2.91
CA THR A 292 18.02 32.57 3.00
C THR A 292 16.61 33.07 3.21
N LEU A 293 16.44 34.04 4.12
CA LEU A 293 15.27 34.90 4.21
C LEU A 293 15.56 36.23 3.49
N THR A 294 14.67 36.66 2.60
CA THR A 294 14.76 37.96 1.93
C THR A 294 13.43 38.69 1.95
N VAL A 295 13.45 40.02 1.88
CA VAL A 295 12.23 40.85 1.99
C VAL A 295 12.19 41.93 0.91
N THR A 296 10.98 42.36 0.57
CA THR A 296 10.76 43.61 -0.18
C THR A 296 10.69 44.83 0.74
N ASP A 297 10.86 46.03 0.17
CA ASP A 297 10.72 47.27 0.94
C ASP A 297 9.22 47.66 0.97
N PRO A 298 8.63 47.92 2.16
CA PRO A 298 7.27 48.44 2.26
C PRO A 298 7.19 49.90 1.79
N THR A 299 5.97 50.41 1.56
CA THR A 299 5.77 51.76 1.03
C THR A 299 5.88 52.83 2.12
N ASN A 300 5.38 52.53 3.31
CA ASN A 300 5.23 53.49 4.41
C ASN A 300 6.05 53.13 5.66
N GLY A 301 7.08 52.30 5.54
CA GLY A 301 8.00 52.00 6.63
C GLY A 301 9.40 51.59 6.18
N THR A 302 10.15 51.00 7.09
CA THR A 302 11.46 50.40 6.80
C THR A 302 11.64 49.07 7.52
N ILE A 303 12.31 48.13 6.86
CA ILE A 303 12.59 46.80 7.40
C ILE A 303 14.06 46.63 7.79
N VAL A 304 14.31 45.93 8.89
CA VAL A 304 15.63 45.44 9.30
C VAL A 304 15.53 43.97 9.68
N ILE A 305 16.28 43.09 9.00
CA ILE A 305 16.41 41.68 9.39
C ILE A 305 17.52 41.55 10.45
N ASP A 306 17.21 40.91 11.58
CA ASP A 306 18.21 40.42 12.53
C ASP A 306 18.36 38.91 12.37
N ASN A 307 19.56 38.47 12.03
CA ASN A 307 19.79 37.14 11.50
C ASN A 307 20.32 36.13 12.53
N GLY A 308 20.05 36.33 13.81
CA GLY A 308 20.57 35.50 14.93
C GLY A 308 22.10 35.43 15.10
N GLY A 309 22.88 36.00 14.18
CA GLY A 309 24.30 35.69 13.98
C GLY A 309 24.59 34.50 13.06
N THR A 310 23.61 34.05 12.28
CA THR A 310 23.45 32.81 11.50
C THR A 310 23.15 33.11 10.02
N PRO A 311 24.07 33.69 9.22
CA PRO A 311 23.73 34.27 7.90
C PRO A 311 23.28 33.32 6.77
N ASN A 312 23.22 32.01 7.00
CA ASN A 312 22.72 31.04 6.01
C ASN A 312 21.74 30.07 6.66
N ASP A 313 21.15 30.43 7.78
CA ASP A 313 20.23 29.60 8.55
C ASP A 313 19.07 30.53 8.92
N PRO A 314 18.00 30.56 8.11
CA PRO A 314 16.88 31.48 8.32
C PRO A 314 16.01 31.11 9.53
N SER A 315 16.16 29.91 10.12
CA SER A 315 15.27 29.40 11.18
C SER A 315 15.28 30.20 12.49
N ASP A 316 16.17 31.19 12.65
CA ASP A 316 16.19 32.12 13.77
C ASP A 316 16.25 33.60 13.35
N ASP A 317 15.97 33.88 12.08
CA ASP A 317 15.91 35.24 11.55
C ASP A 317 14.61 35.92 12.01
N THR A 318 14.69 37.18 12.45
CA THR A 318 13.51 37.99 12.82
C THR A 318 13.50 39.30 12.04
N ILE A 319 12.30 39.85 11.83
CA ILE A 319 12.10 41.08 11.06
C ILE A 319 11.70 42.22 11.99
N THR A 320 12.33 43.39 11.87
CA THR A 320 11.85 44.61 12.55
C THR A 320 11.25 45.57 11.54
N TYR A 321 9.96 45.85 11.67
CA TYR A 321 9.28 46.93 10.95
C TYR A 321 9.33 48.23 11.75
N THR A 322 9.53 49.35 11.06
CA THR A 322 9.44 50.69 11.64
C THR A 322 8.57 51.57 10.75
N PRO A 323 7.38 52.00 11.22
CA PRO A 323 6.52 52.91 10.48
C PRO A 323 7.23 54.23 10.13
N SER A 324 6.82 54.84 9.02
CA SER A 324 7.20 56.22 8.70
C SER A 324 6.60 57.19 9.73
N GLU A 325 7.29 58.31 9.96
CA GLU A 325 6.87 59.29 10.96
C GLU A 325 5.46 59.83 10.64
N ASN A 326 4.53 59.67 11.57
CA ASN A 326 3.09 59.98 11.46
C ASN A 326 2.32 59.24 10.34
N PHE A 327 2.69 57.99 10.05
CA PHE A 327 1.93 57.13 9.16
C PHE A 327 0.82 56.40 9.95
N ASP A 328 -0.35 56.33 9.33
CA ASP A 328 -1.59 55.75 9.85
C ASP A 328 -2.31 55.11 8.64
N GLY A 329 -2.74 53.87 8.78
CA GLY A 329 -3.29 52.99 7.74
C GLY A 329 -2.40 51.78 7.39
N ASN A 330 -2.76 51.08 6.32
CA ASN A 330 -2.16 49.80 5.92
C ASN A 330 -0.84 49.97 5.14
N ASP A 331 0.14 49.13 5.44
CA ASP A 331 1.39 48.94 4.72
C ASP A 331 1.60 47.44 4.51
N SER A 332 2.44 47.06 3.55
CA SER A 332 2.77 45.65 3.37
C SER A 332 4.14 45.45 2.75
N PHE A 333 4.71 44.29 3.01
CA PHE A 333 5.89 43.79 2.30
C PHE A 333 5.73 42.29 2.11
N THR A 334 6.60 41.69 1.30
CA THR A 334 6.67 40.24 1.13
C THR A 334 8.00 39.73 1.66
N TYR A 335 8.03 38.54 2.22
CA TYR A 335 9.26 37.80 2.47
C TYR A 335 9.33 36.58 1.56
N THR A 336 10.54 36.15 1.24
CA THR A 336 10.81 34.97 0.43
C THR A 336 11.80 34.12 1.19
N LEU A 337 11.39 32.91 1.53
CA LEU A 337 12.22 31.87 2.12
C LEU A 337 12.77 31.00 0.99
N CYS A 338 14.05 30.64 1.05
CA CYS A 338 14.65 29.70 0.11
C CYS A 338 15.55 28.71 0.84
N ASP A 339 15.53 27.46 0.40
CA ASP A 339 16.45 26.41 0.86
C ASP A 339 17.84 26.53 0.17
N ASP A 340 18.75 25.58 0.45
CA ASP A 340 20.08 25.56 -0.16
C ASP A 340 20.13 24.95 -1.57
N LEU A 341 19.02 24.38 -2.05
CA LEU A 341 18.81 23.84 -3.39
C LEU A 341 18.22 24.88 -4.35
N GLY A 342 17.67 25.97 -3.83
CA GLY A 342 17.05 27.06 -4.56
C GLY A 342 15.55 26.89 -4.78
N ASN A 343 14.90 26.01 -4.03
CA ASN A 343 13.45 26.04 -3.85
C ASN A 343 13.12 27.26 -2.99
N CYS A 344 12.06 27.97 -3.33
CA CYS A 344 11.67 29.18 -2.62
C CYS A 344 10.16 29.30 -2.60
N ASP A 345 9.65 29.83 -1.50
CA ASP A 345 8.26 30.24 -1.37
C ASP A 345 8.16 31.70 -0.84
N THR A 346 7.01 32.34 -1.01
CA THR A 346 6.83 33.77 -0.72
C THR A 346 5.44 34.08 -0.17
N ALA A 347 5.42 34.59 1.05
CA ALA A 347 4.27 35.17 1.71
C ALA A 347 4.32 36.70 1.85
N THR A 348 3.17 37.27 2.15
CA THR A 348 2.90 38.69 2.35
C THR A 348 2.72 38.97 3.83
N VAL A 349 3.39 40.01 4.32
CA VAL A 349 3.14 40.60 5.63
C VAL A 349 2.29 41.84 5.45
N THR A 350 1.07 41.80 5.96
CA THR A 350 0.15 42.94 6.06
C THR A 350 0.33 43.63 7.39
N ILE A 351 0.53 44.95 7.38
CA ILE A 351 0.78 45.74 8.57
C ILE A 351 -0.26 46.83 8.68
N LEU A 352 -1.03 46.83 9.76
CA LEU A 352 -1.86 47.96 10.16
C LEU A 352 -1.06 48.87 11.09
N VAL A 353 -0.89 50.14 10.71
CA VAL A 353 -0.38 51.16 11.62
C VAL A 353 -1.54 52.02 12.05
N SER A 354 -1.89 51.99 13.33
CA SER A 354 -3.05 52.70 13.84
C SER A 354 -2.73 53.46 15.12
N ASP A 355 -3.39 54.60 15.35
CA ASP A 355 -3.46 55.26 16.67
C ASP A 355 -4.80 55.01 17.38
N ALA A 356 -5.63 54.12 16.82
CA ALA A 356 -6.91 53.75 17.35
C ALA A 356 -6.79 53.11 18.74
N ALA A 357 -7.88 53.27 19.50
CA ALA A 357 -7.98 52.72 20.84
C ALA A 357 -8.69 51.36 20.86
N ASP A 358 -9.41 51.02 19.78
CA ASP A 358 -10.08 49.75 19.49
C ASP A 358 -9.61 49.38 18.08
N LEU A 359 -9.22 48.13 17.88
CA LEU A 359 -8.71 47.58 16.61
C LEU A 359 -9.59 46.43 16.08
N ASP A 360 -10.45 45.90 16.94
CA ASP A 360 -11.33 44.75 16.78
C ASP A 360 -12.57 45.11 17.62
N ALA A 361 -13.70 45.41 16.97
CA ALA A 361 -14.84 46.08 17.60
C ALA A 361 -15.92 45.13 18.14
N ASP A 362 -16.10 43.97 17.53
CA ASP A 362 -16.91 42.84 18.01
C ASP A 362 -16.10 41.89 18.93
N ASN A 363 -14.77 42.00 18.94
CA ASN A 363 -13.82 41.23 19.76
C ASN A 363 -13.69 39.77 19.30
N ASP A 364 -14.00 39.49 18.04
CA ASP A 364 -13.99 38.15 17.45
C ASP A 364 -12.57 37.65 17.11
N GLY A 365 -11.56 38.51 17.29
CA GLY A 365 -10.16 38.19 17.01
C GLY A 365 -9.71 38.58 15.61
N ILE A 366 -10.62 38.81 14.68
CA ILE A 366 -10.37 39.44 13.39
C ILE A 366 -10.25 40.96 13.63
N LEU A 367 -9.43 41.64 12.84
CA LEU A 367 -9.29 43.09 12.99
C LEU A 367 -10.27 43.80 12.07
N ASP A 368 -10.87 44.91 12.50
CA ASP A 368 -11.79 45.72 11.68
C ASP A 368 -11.26 46.01 10.24
N SER A 369 -9.94 46.07 10.09
CA SER A 369 -9.28 46.34 8.81
C SER A 369 -9.24 45.17 7.84
N PHE A 370 -9.43 43.93 8.32
CA PHE A 370 -9.59 42.70 7.53
C PHE A 370 -11.02 42.54 7.04
N GLU A 371 -12.01 42.92 7.85
CA GLU A 371 -13.43 42.91 7.47
C GLU A 371 -13.80 44.10 6.56
N ASP A 372 -12.94 45.12 6.49
CA ASP A 372 -13.02 46.14 5.45
C ASP A 372 -12.51 45.62 4.09
N LEU A 373 -13.41 45.04 3.29
CA LEU A 373 -13.18 44.78 1.86
C LEU A 373 -12.82 46.04 1.04
N ASN A 374 -12.95 47.24 1.65
CA ASN A 374 -12.45 48.52 1.16
C ASN A 374 -12.96 48.85 -0.26
N LEU A 375 -14.25 48.53 -0.48
CA LEU A 375 -14.92 48.72 -1.76
C LEU A 375 -14.98 50.20 -2.18
N ASP A 376 -14.84 51.12 -1.22
CA ASP A 376 -14.90 52.57 -1.42
C ASP A 376 -13.51 53.24 -1.55
N GLY A 377 -12.45 52.53 -1.14
CA GLY A 377 -11.05 52.90 -1.28
C GLY A 377 -10.55 53.92 -0.25
N ASP A 378 -11.15 54.00 0.94
CA ASP A 378 -10.67 54.86 2.03
C ASP A 378 -10.03 54.17 3.23
N ASN A 379 -10.02 52.82 3.27
CA ASN A 379 -9.43 51.99 4.31
C ASN A 379 -9.93 52.33 5.74
N ASP A 380 -11.19 52.73 5.86
CA ASP A 380 -11.84 53.06 7.13
C ASP A 380 -13.11 52.20 7.25
N PRO A 381 -13.08 51.10 8.04
CA PRO A 381 -14.22 50.18 8.19
C PRO A 381 -15.49 50.90 8.66
N ALA A 382 -15.37 52.04 9.36
CA ALA A 382 -16.53 52.76 9.86
C ALA A 382 -17.24 53.62 8.79
N THR A 383 -16.70 53.74 7.57
CA THR A 383 -17.27 54.56 6.49
C THR A 383 -17.72 53.76 5.28
N ASP A 384 -19.04 53.74 5.06
CA ASP A 384 -19.65 52.90 4.00
C ASP A 384 -19.27 51.42 4.20
N PRO A 385 -19.50 50.89 5.43
CA PRO A 385 -18.99 49.60 5.84
C PRO A 385 -19.51 48.48 4.93
N THR A 386 -18.70 47.42 4.79
CA THR A 386 -19.14 46.13 4.26
C THR A 386 -20.22 45.53 5.18
N ASP A 387 -21.14 44.78 4.59
CA ASP A 387 -22.34 44.17 5.19
C ASP A 387 -22.64 43.03 4.20
N SER A 388 -21.93 41.92 4.39
CA SER A 388 -21.74 40.86 3.40
C SER A 388 -23.01 40.04 3.18
N ASP A 389 -23.68 39.66 4.25
CA ASP A 389 -24.97 38.97 4.26
C ASP A 389 -26.20 39.89 4.00
N GLY A 390 -26.05 41.21 4.20
CA GLY A 390 -27.11 42.20 4.05
C GLY A 390 -28.12 42.25 5.20
N ASP A 391 -27.79 41.76 6.39
CA ASP A 391 -28.69 41.69 7.54
C ASP A 391 -28.83 43.06 8.26
N GLY A 392 -27.83 43.93 8.07
CA GLY A 392 -27.75 45.29 8.56
C GLY A 392 -26.79 45.52 9.74
N PHE A 393 -26.09 44.49 10.21
CA PHE A 393 -24.84 44.57 10.91
C PHE A 393 -23.70 44.61 9.88
N PRO A 394 -22.77 45.57 9.98
CA PRO A 394 -21.62 45.56 9.11
C PRO A 394 -20.53 44.63 9.66
N ASP A 395 -19.84 43.90 8.79
CA ASP A 395 -18.89 42.81 9.08
C ASP A 395 -18.04 43.06 10.35
N TYR A 396 -17.32 44.19 10.46
CA TYR A 396 -16.54 44.58 11.68
C TYR A 396 -17.31 44.77 13.02
N LEU A 397 -18.60 44.43 13.06
CA LEU A 397 -19.48 44.46 14.23
C LEU A 397 -20.41 43.23 14.27
N ASP A 398 -20.16 42.27 13.40
CA ASP A 398 -20.95 41.07 13.17
C ASP A 398 -20.06 39.87 13.54
N ILE A 399 -20.59 38.90 14.26
CA ILE A 399 -19.82 37.70 14.62
C ILE A 399 -20.13 36.51 13.71
N ASP A 400 -20.99 36.68 12.70
CA ASP A 400 -21.41 35.68 11.69
C ASP A 400 -21.71 36.43 10.38
N SER A 401 -20.64 36.92 9.73
CA SER A 401 -20.69 37.91 8.64
C SER A 401 -21.35 37.40 7.35
N ASP A 402 -21.46 36.08 7.16
CA ASP A 402 -22.08 35.43 6.02
C ASP A 402 -23.43 34.76 6.35
N ASN A 403 -23.76 34.67 7.65
CA ASN A 403 -25.04 34.24 8.21
C ASN A 403 -25.34 32.75 7.99
N ASP A 404 -24.29 31.94 8.03
CA ASP A 404 -24.34 30.50 7.88
C ASP A 404 -24.57 29.78 9.23
N GLY A 405 -24.27 30.45 10.35
CA GLY A 405 -24.47 29.97 11.72
C GLY A 405 -23.21 29.48 12.44
N ILE A 406 -22.05 29.56 11.80
CA ILE A 406 -20.73 29.40 12.38
C ILE A 406 -20.20 30.80 12.71
N PRO A 407 -19.61 31.04 13.90
CA PRO A 407 -19.06 32.35 14.20
C PRO A 407 -17.75 32.63 13.45
N ASP A 408 -17.53 33.88 13.02
CA ASP A 408 -16.33 34.36 12.30
C ASP A 408 -15.03 33.99 13.04
N ASN A 409 -15.04 34.05 14.37
CA ASN A 409 -13.93 33.61 15.24
C ASN A 409 -13.51 32.15 14.99
N VAL A 410 -14.48 31.27 14.74
CA VAL A 410 -14.30 29.84 14.50
C VAL A 410 -13.80 29.60 13.09
N GLU A 411 -14.37 30.26 12.09
CA GLU A 411 -14.01 30.09 10.68
C GLU A 411 -12.66 30.71 10.34
N ALA A 412 -12.26 31.78 11.02
CA ALA A 412 -10.95 32.39 10.84
C ALA A 412 -9.75 31.51 11.28
N GLN A 413 -9.98 30.27 11.73
CA GLN A 413 -8.97 29.34 12.25
C GLN A 413 -9.25 27.90 11.81
N THR A 414 -8.22 27.10 11.54
CA THR A 414 -8.39 25.66 11.23
C THR A 414 -8.96 24.87 12.42
N THR A 415 -9.55 23.70 12.15
CA THR A 415 -10.27 22.93 13.19
C THR A 415 -9.30 22.40 14.24
N GLU A 416 -8.14 21.89 13.80
CA GLU A 416 -7.14 21.28 14.68
C GLU A 416 -6.49 22.30 15.62
N ASP A 417 -6.16 23.49 15.09
CA ASP A 417 -5.39 24.52 15.79
C ASP A 417 -6.26 25.59 16.45
N TYR A 418 -7.58 25.42 16.48
CA TYR A 418 -8.52 26.39 17.04
C TYR A 418 -8.14 26.87 18.45
N ILE A 419 -8.08 28.20 18.61
CA ILE A 419 -7.81 28.88 19.88
C ILE A 419 -9.07 29.63 20.32
N ALA A 420 -9.74 29.10 21.34
CA ALA A 420 -10.88 29.77 21.97
C ALA A 420 -10.48 31.12 22.62
N PRO A 421 -11.34 32.15 22.56
CA PRO A 421 -11.09 33.46 23.14
C PRO A 421 -10.92 33.37 24.67
N SER A 422 -10.00 34.15 25.24
CA SER A 422 -9.73 34.10 26.68
C SER A 422 -10.66 35.00 27.52
N GLY A 423 -11.35 35.93 26.86
CA GLY A 423 -12.14 37.02 27.46
C GLY A 423 -11.28 38.06 28.18
N VAL A 424 -10.01 38.19 27.81
CA VAL A 424 -9.03 39.08 28.45
C VAL A 424 -8.37 39.95 27.38
N ASP A 425 -8.73 41.23 27.37
CA ASP A 425 -7.96 42.29 26.71
C ASP A 425 -7.24 43.12 27.80
N ALA A 426 -5.93 42.90 27.95
CA ALA A 426 -5.14 43.52 29.01
C ALA A 426 -4.69 44.94 28.68
N ASP A 427 -4.50 45.27 27.40
CA ASP A 427 -3.96 46.55 26.96
C ASP A 427 -5.05 47.55 26.50
N GLY A 428 -6.27 47.05 26.30
CA GLY A 428 -7.49 47.79 26.04
C GLY A 428 -7.66 48.15 24.58
N ASN A 429 -7.19 47.30 23.65
CA ASN A 429 -7.17 47.56 22.21
C ASN A 429 -8.28 46.84 21.42
N GLY A 430 -9.19 46.12 22.08
CA GLY A 430 -10.30 45.37 21.46
C GLY A 430 -9.97 43.90 21.22
N LEU A 431 -8.71 43.61 20.86
CA LEU A 431 -8.26 42.26 20.56
C LEU A 431 -8.02 41.44 21.83
N ASP A 432 -8.48 40.19 21.84
CA ASP A 432 -8.25 39.28 22.97
C ASP A 432 -6.77 38.88 23.10
N ASP A 433 -6.22 38.86 24.32
CA ASP A 433 -4.84 38.46 24.63
C ASP A 433 -4.50 37.04 24.08
N ALA A 434 -5.51 36.19 23.80
CA ALA A 434 -5.33 34.89 23.14
C ALA A 434 -4.73 35.00 21.73
N TYR A 435 -5.01 36.10 21.03
CA TYR A 435 -4.63 36.37 19.64
C TYR A 435 -3.46 37.35 19.52
N GLU A 436 -2.77 37.64 20.63
CA GLU A 436 -1.66 38.60 20.70
C GLU A 436 -0.27 37.97 20.99
N ASP A 437 -0.13 36.64 20.93
CA ASP A 437 1.15 35.97 21.25
C ASP A 437 2.17 36.02 20.09
N ASN A 438 3.45 35.92 20.44
CA ASN A 438 4.60 35.81 19.50
C ASN A 438 4.76 36.93 18.45
N GLY A 439 4.03 38.04 18.56
CA GLY A 439 4.16 39.19 17.65
C GLY A 439 3.15 39.20 16.50
N VAL A 440 2.22 38.24 16.50
CA VAL A 440 0.95 38.30 15.78
C VAL A 440 -0.02 39.15 16.60
N LEU A 441 -0.87 39.93 15.93
CA LEU A 441 -1.91 40.75 16.56
C LEU A 441 -3.18 40.56 15.74
N GLY A 442 -3.93 39.52 16.07
CA GLY A 442 -5.19 39.15 15.42
C GLY A 442 -5.14 37.74 14.85
N LEU A 443 -6.32 37.19 14.57
CA LEU A 443 -6.48 36.05 13.70
C LEU A 443 -6.19 36.49 12.26
N PHE A 444 -5.60 35.57 11.49
CA PHE A 444 -5.54 35.71 10.04
C PHE A 444 -6.58 34.76 9.49
N PRO A 445 -7.67 35.28 8.89
CA PRO A 445 -8.74 34.42 8.39
C PRO A 445 -8.22 33.35 7.43
N VAL A 446 -8.66 32.12 7.64
CA VAL A 446 -8.39 30.98 6.76
C VAL A 446 -9.15 31.18 5.44
N ASP A 447 -8.60 30.63 4.37
CA ASP A 447 -9.18 30.57 3.01
C ASP A 447 -8.92 29.13 2.54
N THR A 448 -9.84 28.24 2.90
CA THR A 448 -9.67 26.78 2.85
C THR A 448 -9.49 26.30 1.42
N ASP A 449 -10.27 26.82 0.46
CA ASP A 449 -10.19 26.42 -0.95
C ASP A 449 -9.21 27.28 -1.79
N GLY A 450 -8.72 28.39 -1.23
CA GLY A 450 -7.76 29.29 -1.85
C GLY A 450 -8.34 30.18 -2.96
N ASP A 451 -9.64 30.47 -2.94
CA ASP A 451 -10.29 31.33 -3.95
C ASP A 451 -10.11 32.84 -3.71
N SER A 452 -9.49 33.21 -2.57
CA SER A 452 -9.29 34.57 -2.06
C SER A 452 -10.51 35.21 -1.38
N LEU A 453 -11.52 34.42 -1.02
CA LEU A 453 -12.56 34.75 -0.07
C LEU A 453 -12.26 33.98 1.23
N PRO A 454 -12.06 34.67 2.36
CA PRO A 454 -11.86 33.97 3.62
C PRO A 454 -13.11 33.21 4.06
N ASP A 455 -12.92 32.11 4.80
CA ASP A 455 -13.97 31.19 5.24
C ASP A 455 -15.15 31.93 5.90
N TYR A 456 -14.91 32.86 6.84
CA TYR A 456 -15.98 33.66 7.50
C TYR A 456 -16.86 34.53 6.57
N LEU A 457 -16.56 34.56 5.27
CA LEU A 457 -17.33 35.24 4.23
C LEU A 457 -17.78 34.30 3.10
N ASP A 458 -17.38 33.02 3.12
CA ASP A 458 -17.70 32.04 2.09
C ASP A 458 -18.84 31.12 2.55
N GLU A 459 -19.84 30.91 1.68
CA GLU A 459 -21.02 30.09 2.04
C GLU A 459 -20.77 28.58 1.84
N ASP A 460 -19.54 28.19 1.42
CA ASP A 460 -19.08 26.88 0.92
C ASP A 460 -17.53 26.84 0.98
N SER A 461 -16.97 26.77 2.20
CA SER A 461 -15.55 27.02 2.51
C SER A 461 -14.56 26.09 1.80
N ASP A 462 -14.92 24.85 1.51
CA ASP A 462 -14.08 23.89 0.78
C ASP A 462 -14.47 23.74 -0.71
N ASN A 463 -15.54 24.42 -1.14
CA ASN A 463 -16.06 24.47 -2.49
C ASN A 463 -16.49 23.11 -3.07
N ASP A 464 -16.96 22.20 -2.22
CA ASP A 464 -17.45 20.89 -2.61
C ASP A 464 -18.91 20.91 -3.16
N ASN A 465 -19.62 22.04 -3.01
CA ASN A 465 -21.02 22.34 -3.38
C ASN A 465 -22.10 21.89 -2.38
N VAL A 466 -21.73 21.44 -1.20
CA VAL A 466 -22.58 21.39 -0.01
C VAL A 466 -22.30 22.68 0.79
N PRO A 467 -23.33 23.43 1.24
CA PRO A 467 -23.06 24.70 1.94
C PRO A 467 -22.74 24.48 3.42
N ASP A 468 -21.83 25.28 3.97
CA ASP A 468 -21.31 25.22 5.35
C ASP A 468 -22.42 25.14 6.41
N ARG A 469 -23.44 26.01 6.32
CA ARG A 469 -24.66 25.94 7.15
C ARG A 469 -25.33 24.54 7.21
N VAL A 470 -25.17 23.72 6.18
CA VAL A 470 -25.66 22.33 6.15
C VAL A 470 -24.71 21.43 6.90
N GLU A 471 -23.43 21.41 6.52
CA GLU A 471 -22.41 20.54 7.13
C GLU A 471 -22.18 20.83 8.60
N ALA A 472 -22.00 22.10 8.98
CA ALA A 472 -21.76 22.49 10.37
C ALA A 472 -22.96 22.21 11.31
N HIS A 473 -24.12 21.86 10.76
CA HIS A 473 -25.36 21.75 11.51
C HIS A 473 -26.21 20.50 11.22
N ASP A 474 -25.70 19.50 10.50
CA ASP A 474 -26.39 18.22 10.25
C ASP A 474 -25.97 17.12 11.24
N TYR A 475 -26.29 17.28 12.53
CA TYR A 475 -25.87 16.33 13.56
C TYR A 475 -26.54 14.94 13.48
N ASP A 476 -27.58 14.76 12.67
CA ASP A 476 -28.21 13.46 12.46
C ASP A 476 -27.95 12.83 11.08
N HIS A 477 -27.08 13.47 10.28
CA HIS A 477 -26.59 13.07 8.96
C HIS A 477 -27.73 12.70 8.02
N ASP A 478 -28.78 13.53 7.97
CA ASP A 478 -29.94 13.34 7.09
C ASP A 478 -29.95 14.22 5.83
N GLY A 479 -28.84 14.95 5.61
CA GLY A 479 -28.58 15.92 4.56
C GLY A 479 -29.30 17.25 4.78
N VAL A 480 -29.75 17.54 6.00
CA VAL A 480 -30.53 18.74 6.33
C VAL A 480 -30.11 19.31 7.67
N ALA A 481 -29.64 20.56 7.64
CA ALA A 481 -29.35 21.34 8.84
C ALA A 481 -30.45 21.25 9.92
N ASP A 482 -30.05 20.91 11.14
CA ASP A 482 -30.92 20.82 12.32
C ASP A 482 -31.40 22.20 12.80
N VAL A 483 -30.56 23.21 12.60
CA VAL A 483 -30.79 24.62 12.92
C VAL A 483 -30.98 25.44 11.65
N VAL A 484 -31.73 26.54 11.75
CA VAL A 484 -32.05 27.39 10.59
C VAL A 484 -32.19 28.84 11.03
N LEU A 485 -31.77 29.75 10.16
CA LEU A 485 -31.98 31.19 10.31
C LEU A 485 -33.45 31.54 10.56
N ILE A 486 -33.74 32.19 11.69
CA ILE A 486 -35.10 32.61 12.08
C ILE A 486 -35.36 34.11 11.92
N GLY A 487 -34.33 34.91 11.62
CA GLY A 487 -34.34 36.35 11.42
C GLY A 487 -34.60 37.13 12.72
N SER A 488 -33.98 36.69 13.81
CA SER A 488 -34.09 37.26 15.14
C SER A 488 -32.73 37.24 15.80
N ASP A 489 -32.24 38.40 16.22
CA ASP A 489 -31.05 38.56 17.04
C ASP A 489 -31.47 39.37 18.28
N LYS A 490 -31.15 38.88 19.48
CA LYS A 490 -31.53 39.51 20.76
C LYS A 490 -30.44 40.35 21.39
N ASP A 491 -29.21 40.14 21.00
CA ASP A 491 -27.97 40.71 21.52
C ASP A 491 -27.61 41.98 20.77
N ASP A 492 -28.05 42.02 19.51
CA ASP A 492 -27.58 42.91 18.49
C ASP A 492 -26.07 42.66 18.20
N ASP A 493 -25.64 41.39 18.08
CA ASP A 493 -24.27 40.93 17.76
C ASP A 493 -24.11 40.26 16.39
N GLY A 494 -25.19 40.16 15.60
CA GLY A 494 -25.14 39.67 14.21
C GLY A 494 -25.50 38.18 14.06
N LEU A 495 -25.13 37.34 15.03
CA LEU A 495 -25.53 35.93 15.06
C LEU A 495 -27.05 35.76 15.30
N ASP A 496 -27.70 34.92 14.49
CA ASP A 496 -29.13 34.67 14.64
C ASP A 496 -29.44 33.79 15.87
N ASP A 497 -30.49 34.17 16.63
CA ASP A 497 -31.06 33.43 17.79
C ASP A 497 -31.37 31.94 17.48
N GLY A 498 -31.41 31.55 16.20
CA GLY A 498 -31.60 30.19 15.72
C GLY A 498 -30.37 29.30 15.85
N PHE A 499 -29.17 29.90 15.78
CA PHE A 499 -27.87 29.26 15.91
C PHE A 499 -27.34 29.32 17.33
N GLU A 500 -27.72 30.37 18.07
CA GLU A 500 -27.25 30.57 19.44
C GLU A 500 -27.41 29.35 20.39
N GLY A 501 -26.34 29.13 21.16
CA GLY A 501 -26.16 28.01 22.05
C GLY A 501 -27.05 27.97 23.30
N ALA A 502 -26.43 27.73 24.46
CA ALA A 502 -27.15 27.54 25.72
C ALA A 502 -27.55 28.87 26.37
N ILE A 503 -26.75 29.89 26.12
CA ILE A 503 -27.02 31.29 26.41
C ILE A 503 -27.44 31.92 25.07
N THR A 504 -28.25 32.98 25.14
CA THR A 504 -28.84 33.61 23.93
C THR A 504 -28.79 35.14 24.02
N VAL A 505 -27.95 35.59 24.96
CA VAL A 505 -27.71 36.97 25.41
C VAL A 505 -26.40 36.98 26.18
N ASP A 506 -25.29 37.13 25.49
CA ASP A 506 -23.96 37.23 26.08
C ASP A 506 -23.02 38.13 25.26
N VAL A 507 -21.75 37.76 25.16
CA VAL A 507 -20.63 38.51 24.54
C VAL A 507 -19.55 37.52 24.12
N ASP A 508 -19.88 36.23 24.05
CA ASP A 508 -18.98 35.14 23.75
C ASP A 508 -18.91 35.02 22.22
N VAL A 509 -17.86 35.57 21.63
CA VAL A 509 -17.73 35.75 20.18
C VAL A 509 -17.64 34.44 19.39
N ASN A 510 -17.44 33.32 20.09
CA ASN A 510 -17.47 31.98 19.51
C ASN A 510 -18.75 31.20 19.86
N ASP A 511 -19.79 31.84 20.41
CA ASP A 511 -21.06 31.23 20.84
C ASP A 511 -20.88 29.85 21.52
N GLU A 512 -19.91 29.77 22.44
CA GLU A 512 -19.66 28.59 23.27
C GLU A 512 -19.10 27.37 22.48
N LEU A 513 -18.71 27.57 21.21
CA LEU A 513 -17.90 26.67 20.38
C LEU A 513 -16.41 26.76 20.78
N ASP A 514 -16.10 26.27 21.99
CA ASP A 514 -14.73 26.24 22.53
C ASP A 514 -13.83 25.12 21.95
N ASP A 515 -14.42 24.17 21.21
CA ASP A 515 -13.78 22.96 20.65
C ASP A 515 -14.55 22.53 19.38
N PRO A 516 -14.38 23.22 18.24
CA PRO A 516 -15.10 22.96 16.99
C PRO A 516 -15.02 21.49 16.58
N TYR A 517 -13.84 20.90 16.67
CA TYR A 517 -13.58 19.47 16.45
C TYR A 517 -14.54 18.51 17.19
N GLN A 518 -15.00 18.87 18.39
CA GLN A 518 -15.95 18.05 19.17
C GLN A 518 -17.39 18.56 19.15
N GLN A 519 -17.62 19.77 18.65
CA GLN A 519 -18.89 20.49 18.77
C GLN A 519 -19.61 20.68 17.44
N LEU A 520 -18.89 20.72 16.33
CA LEU A 520 -19.42 20.68 14.97
C LEU A 520 -19.41 19.23 14.44
N PRO A 521 -20.20 18.92 13.41
CA PRO A 521 -20.09 17.68 12.66
C PRO A 521 -18.67 17.46 12.10
N ASN A 522 -18.23 16.22 12.25
CA ASN A 522 -17.01 15.64 11.70
C ASN A 522 -17.33 14.14 11.53
N THR A 523 -17.63 13.73 10.31
CA THR A 523 -18.25 12.44 9.98
C THR A 523 -17.25 11.29 10.07
N ASP A 524 -16.01 11.48 9.60
CA ASP A 524 -14.95 10.49 9.59
C ASP A 524 -14.06 10.48 10.86
N ASN A 525 -14.11 11.56 11.65
CA ASN A 525 -13.28 11.89 12.82
C ASN A 525 -11.79 12.11 12.49
N ASP A 526 -11.50 12.75 11.36
CA ASP A 526 -10.17 13.21 10.94
C ASP A 526 -9.66 14.42 11.75
N GLU A 527 -9.01 15.41 11.12
CA GLU A 527 -8.49 16.62 11.75
C GLU A 527 -9.35 17.88 11.43
N GLU A 528 -10.18 17.86 10.39
CA GLU A 528 -11.05 18.97 10.00
C GLU A 528 -12.51 18.78 10.44
N SER A 529 -13.42 19.70 10.11
CA SER A 529 -14.86 19.53 10.34
C SER A 529 -15.52 19.50 8.97
N ASP A 530 -16.68 18.84 8.85
CA ASP A 530 -17.33 18.57 7.55
C ASP A 530 -17.39 19.81 6.64
N TYR A 531 -17.72 21.01 7.17
CA TYR A 531 -17.81 22.26 6.38
C TYR A 531 -16.49 22.74 5.74
N ARG A 532 -15.36 22.06 6.00
CA ARG A 532 -14.04 22.32 5.43
C ARG A 532 -13.37 21.08 4.86
N ASP A 533 -14.07 19.95 4.84
CA ASP A 533 -13.53 18.66 4.44
C ASP A 533 -14.09 18.24 3.08
N THR A 534 -13.23 18.23 2.06
CA THR A 534 -13.65 17.86 0.70
C THR A 534 -14.04 16.39 0.54
N ASP A 535 -13.77 15.51 1.53
CA ASP A 535 -14.16 14.09 1.58
C ASP A 535 -14.69 13.72 2.99
N ASP A 536 -15.76 14.39 3.43
CA ASP A 536 -16.51 14.24 4.70
C ASP A 536 -16.50 12.84 5.38
N ASP A 537 -16.68 11.77 4.60
CA ASP A 537 -16.80 10.40 5.11
C ASP A 537 -15.57 9.50 4.86
N ASP A 538 -14.56 10.07 4.22
CA ASP A 538 -13.22 9.53 3.97
C ASP A 538 -13.27 8.17 3.23
N ASP A 539 -14.27 8.00 2.36
CA ASP A 539 -14.45 6.76 1.58
C ASP A 539 -13.49 6.66 0.36
N GLY A 540 -12.86 7.80 0.03
CA GLY A 540 -11.93 8.02 -1.07
C GLY A 540 -12.61 8.56 -2.33
N ILE A 541 -13.78 9.17 -2.22
CA ILE A 541 -14.51 9.89 -3.27
C ILE A 541 -14.94 11.25 -2.71
N GLU A 542 -14.23 12.30 -3.12
CA GLU A 542 -14.59 13.69 -2.78
C GLU A 542 -16.11 13.96 -2.87
N THR A 543 -16.65 14.66 -1.87
CA THR A 543 -18.07 15.02 -1.76
C THR A 543 -18.60 15.62 -3.06
N ILE A 544 -17.83 16.48 -3.72
CA ILE A 544 -18.20 17.09 -5.02
C ILE A 544 -18.54 16.07 -6.12
N ASP A 545 -17.94 14.87 -6.09
CA ASP A 545 -18.15 13.80 -7.06
C ASP A 545 -19.30 12.84 -6.68
N GLU A 546 -19.96 13.08 -5.54
CA GLU A 546 -20.99 12.22 -4.94
C GLU A 546 -22.44 12.57 -5.35
N ASP A 547 -22.65 13.67 -6.09
CA ASP A 547 -23.92 13.97 -6.79
C ASP A 547 -24.12 13.01 -7.99
N LEU A 548 -24.48 11.76 -7.68
CA LEU A 548 -24.63 10.66 -8.63
C LEU A 548 -25.59 11.00 -9.78
N ASN A 549 -26.55 11.87 -9.51
CA ASN A 549 -27.64 12.17 -10.42
C ASN A 549 -27.44 13.51 -11.18
N LEU A 550 -26.46 14.31 -10.76
CA LEU A 550 -26.05 15.61 -11.30
C LEU A 550 -27.16 16.66 -11.25
N ASP A 551 -27.91 16.70 -10.14
CA ASP A 551 -28.95 17.71 -9.90
C ASP A 551 -28.63 18.76 -8.84
N GLY A 552 -27.46 18.65 -8.19
CA GLY A 552 -26.94 19.57 -7.19
C GLY A 552 -27.72 19.51 -5.87
N ASP A 553 -28.25 18.35 -5.53
CA ASP A 553 -28.99 18.08 -4.29
C ASP A 553 -28.45 16.80 -3.65
N TYR A 554 -27.25 16.93 -3.06
CA TYR A 554 -26.45 15.86 -2.44
C TYR A 554 -27.23 15.11 -1.35
N ALA A 555 -28.00 15.83 -0.54
CA ALA A 555 -28.90 15.31 0.49
C ALA A 555 -29.93 14.25 0.00
N ASN A 556 -30.17 14.14 -1.31
CA ASN A 556 -31.12 13.18 -1.87
C ASN A 556 -30.49 11.92 -2.49
N ASP A 557 -29.17 11.92 -2.68
CA ASP A 557 -28.41 10.82 -3.24
C ASP A 557 -28.03 9.84 -2.12
N ASP A 558 -28.96 8.92 -1.87
CA ASP A 558 -28.87 7.86 -0.85
C ASP A 558 -28.94 6.49 -1.56
N SER A 559 -27.75 5.95 -1.82
CA SER A 559 -27.55 4.77 -2.68
C SER A 559 -28.06 3.46 -2.07
N ASP A 560 -28.02 3.32 -0.74
CA ASP A 560 -28.35 2.08 -0.04
C ASP A 560 -29.75 2.10 0.64
N ASN A 561 -30.33 3.29 0.76
CA ASN A 561 -31.62 3.60 1.37
C ASN A 561 -31.72 3.43 2.88
N ASP A 562 -30.64 3.73 3.60
CA ASP A 562 -30.62 3.78 5.05
C ASP A 562 -31.01 5.15 5.65
N GLY A 563 -30.93 6.20 4.83
CA GLY A 563 -31.33 7.57 5.15
C GLY A 563 -30.19 8.55 5.39
N ILE A 564 -28.94 8.12 5.23
CA ILE A 564 -27.74 8.95 5.20
C ILE A 564 -27.43 9.28 3.72
N PRO A 565 -27.19 10.55 3.37
CA PRO A 565 -26.69 10.90 2.04
C PRO A 565 -25.34 10.26 1.78
N ASN A 566 -25.02 9.97 0.51
CA ASN A 566 -23.77 9.33 0.13
C ASN A 566 -22.54 10.01 0.75
N TYR A 567 -22.45 11.34 0.67
CA TYR A 567 -21.30 12.12 1.14
C TYR A 567 -21.06 12.07 2.65
N LEU A 568 -22.02 11.52 3.42
CA LEU A 568 -21.89 11.29 4.86
C LEU A 568 -21.90 9.79 5.22
N ASP A 569 -21.89 8.90 4.22
CA ASP A 569 -22.13 7.45 4.38
C ASP A 569 -20.86 6.60 4.21
N SER A 570 -19.97 6.70 5.20
CA SER A 570 -18.75 5.87 5.27
C SER A 570 -18.99 4.34 5.22
N ASP A 571 -20.23 3.88 5.44
CA ASP A 571 -20.61 2.47 5.40
C ASP A 571 -21.21 2.02 4.08
N LEU A 572 -21.43 2.98 3.15
CA LEU A 572 -21.90 2.78 1.80
C LEU A 572 -21.10 1.67 1.15
N GLU A 573 -21.69 0.46 1.13
CA GLU A 573 -20.96 -0.75 0.77
C GLU A 573 -20.30 -0.56 -0.60
N ARG A 574 -18.98 -0.30 -0.61
CA ARG A 574 -18.11 -0.41 -1.79
C ARG A 574 -18.63 -1.56 -2.63
N GLN A 575 -19.16 -1.26 -3.80
CA GLN A 575 -19.91 -2.22 -4.62
C GLN A 575 -19.30 -3.64 -4.59
N GLU A 576 -20.00 -4.54 -3.88
CA GLU A 576 -19.83 -6.00 -3.79
C GLU A 576 -18.37 -6.54 -3.89
N GLU A 577 -17.73 -6.86 -2.77
CA GLU A 577 -16.68 -7.91 -2.78
C GLU A 577 -17.31 -9.21 -3.31
N ALA A 578 -16.92 -9.63 -4.51
CA ALA A 578 -17.46 -10.82 -5.14
C ALA A 578 -17.12 -12.06 -4.29
N VAL A 579 -18.13 -12.92 -4.00
CA VAL A 579 -17.91 -14.18 -3.27
C VAL A 579 -16.86 -15.03 -3.99
N GLU A 580 -15.64 -15.05 -3.45
CA GLU A 580 -14.50 -15.74 -4.03
C GLU A 580 -14.22 -17.06 -3.30
N VAL A 581 -14.08 -18.15 -4.06
CA VAL A 581 -13.74 -19.47 -3.51
C VAL A 581 -12.29 -19.81 -3.82
N PHE A 582 -11.45 -19.77 -2.78
CA PHE A 582 -10.06 -20.22 -2.88
C PHE A 582 -10.00 -21.69 -3.31
N ASN A 583 -9.40 -21.94 -4.47
CA ASN A 583 -9.44 -23.25 -5.11
C ASN A 583 -8.35 -24.21 -4.63
N VAL A 584 -7.65 -23.93 -3.51
CA VAL A 584 -6.62 -24.79 -2.93
C VAL A 584 -6.85 -24.97 -1.43
N ILE A 585 -6.65 -26.20 -0.93
CA ILE A 585 -6.51 -26.49 0.50
C ILE A 585 -5.26 -27.34 0.76
N THR A 586 -4.55 -27.04 1.85
CA THR A 586 -3.35 -27.76 2.34
C THR A 586 -3.55 -28.24 3.77
N PRO A 587 -4.35 -29.30 4.02
CA PRO A 587 -4.66 -29.74 5.38
C PRO A 587 -3.48 -30.47 6.03
N ASN A 588 -2.50 -29.70 6.54
CA ASN A 588 -1.22 -30.15 7.10
C ASN A 588 -1.04 -29.73 8.59
N GLY A 589 -1.91 -28.86 9.11
CA GLY A 589 -1.95 -28.41 10.50
C GLY A 589 -1.01 -27.24 10.83
N ASP A 590 -0.54 -26.49 9.83
CA ASP A 590 0.30 -25.29 10.03
C ASP A 590 -0.50 -23.99 10.24
N GLY A 591 -1.84 -24.04 10.12
CA GLY A 591 -2.73 -22.91 10.29
C GLY A 591 -3.00 -22.12 9.01
N VAL A 592 -2.33 -22.44 7.89
CA VAL A 592 -2.47 -21.75 6.60
C VAL A 592 -3.16 -22.68 5.59
N HIS A 593 -4.29 -22.23 5.03
CA HIS A 593 -5.09 -22.99 4.05
C HIS A 593 -5.48 -24.42 4.47
N ASP A 594 -5.50 -24.69 5.78
CA ASP A 594 -5.89 -25.98 6.36
C ASP A 594 -7.36 -26.34 6.08
N VAL A 595 -8.17 -25.32 5.80
CA VAL A 595 -9.59 -25.39 5.43
C VAL A 595 -9.84 -24.61 4.16
N LEU A 596 -10.92 -24.94 3.44
CA LEU A 596 -11.37 -24.19 2.27
C LEU A 596 -11.86 -22.81 2.74
N ARG A 597 -11.15 -21.76 2.30
CA ARG A 597 -11.50 -20.35 2.49
C ARG A 597 -12.46 -19.90 1.38
N ILE A 598 -13.49 -19.14 1.74
CA ILE A 598 -14.43 -18.53 0.80
C ILE A 598 -14.67 -17.13 1.35
N ASP A 599 -14.22 -16.12 0.64
CA ASP A 599 -14.28 -14.72 1.06
C ASP A 599 -15.58 -14.09 0.58
N GLY A 600 -16.03 -13.06 1.31
CA GLY A 600 -17.34 -12.44 1.15
C GLY A 600 -18.52 -13.35 1.52
N LEU A 601 -18.30 -14.58 2.01
CA LEU A 601 -19.40 -15.52 2.30
C LEU A 601 -20.08 -15.26 3.65
N GLU A 602 -19.39 -14.56 4.56
CA GLU A 602 -19.84 -14.13 5.88
C GLU A 602 -21.13 -13.31 5.83
N ASN A 603 -21.30 -12.51 4.78
CA ASN A 603 -22.49 -11.69 4.52
C ASN A 603 -23.70 -12.54 4.06
N TYR A 604 -23.49 -13.83 3.76
CA TYR A 604 -24.52 -14.76 3.28
C TYR A 604 -24.70 -15.96 4.22
N PRO A 605 -25.33 -15.78 5.41
CA PRO A 605 -25.48 -16.85 6.41
C PRO A 605 -26.34 -18.03 5.92
N ASN A 606 -27.22 -17.79 4.94
CA ASN A 606 -28.02 -18.81 4.27
C ASN A 606 -27.30 -19.41 3.05
N ASN A 607 -26.15 -20.05 3.28
CA ASN A 607 -25.39 -20.71 2.23
C ASN A 607 -25.38 -22.26 2.36
N THR A 608 -25.05 -22.94 1.26
CA THR A 608 -24.87 -24.40 1.21
C THR A 608 -23.78 -24.77 0.21
N ILE A 609 -22.70 -25.37 0.69
CA ILE A 609 -21.65 -25.93 -0.17
C ILE A 609 -21.77 -27.44 -0.33
N ARG A 610 -21.48 -27.94 -1.53
CA ARG A 610 -21.42 -29.36 -1.89
C ARG A 610 -20.16 -29.63 -2.68
N ILE A 611 -19.35 -30.59 -2.24
CA ILE A 611 -18.09 -30.95 -2.90
C ILE A 611 -18.18 -32.37 -3.45
N TYR A 612 -17.67 -32.57 -4.66
CA TYR A 612 -17.71 -33.79 -5.45
C TYR A 612 -16.30 -34.18 -5.89
N ASN A 613 -16.03 -35.48 -5.98
CA ASN A 613 -14.81 -35.97 -6.64
C ASN A 613 -14.96 -35.97 -8.17
N ARG A 614 -13.87 -36.25 -8.88
CA ARG A 614 -13.83 -36.34 -10.36
C ARG A 614 -14.80 -37.31 -11.03
N TRP A 615 -15.45 -38.19 -10.26
CA TRP A 615 -16.47 -39.12 -10.77
C TRP A 615 -17.90 -38.63 -10.50
N GLY A 616 -18.06 -37.40 -10.00
CA GLY A 616 -19.35 -36.81 -9.65
C GLY A 616 -19.94 -37.33 -8.34
N VAL A 617 -19.14 -38.02 -7.51
CA VAL A 617 -19.60 -38.53 -6.21
C VAL A 617 -19.35 -37.47 -5.15
N MET A 618 -20.40 -37.07 -4.45
CA MET A 618 -20.33 -36.09 -3.37
C MET A 618 -19.51 -36.64 -2.18
N VAL A 619 -18.56 -35.84 -1.73
CA VAL A 619 -17.61 -36.17 -0.65
C VAL A 619 -17.81 -35.32 0.60
N PHE A 620 -18.41 -34.14 0.48
CA PHE A 620 -18.71 -33.21 1.57
C PHE A 620 -19.96 -32.38 1.26
N MET A 621 -20.74 -32.05 2.28
CA MET A 621 -21.85 -31.09 2.21
C MET A 621 -22.04 -30.46 3.57
N THR A 622 -22.17 -29.14 3.63
CA THR A 622 -22.71 -28.49 4.82
C THR A 622 -23.62 -27.32 4.45
N LYS A 623 -24.42 -26.90 5.41
CA LYS A 623 -25.20 -25.65 5.37
C LYS A 623 -24.52 -24.65 6.30
N ALA A 624 -24.64 -23.36 5.99
CA ALA A 624 -23.98 -22.29 6.74
C ALA A 624 -22.47 -22.54 6.88
N TYR A 625 -21.81 -22.73 5.73
CA TYR A 625 -20.35 -22.78 5.63
C TYR A 625 -19.75 -21.49 6.21
N GLY A 626 -18.61 -21.59 6.91
CA GLY A 626 -17.97 -20.46 7.61
C GLY A 626 -18.38 -20.33 9.09
N THR A 627 -19.51 -20.92 9.51
CA THR A 627 -19.93 -20.90 10.92
C THR A 627 -19.18 -21.94 11.77
N GLN A 628 -19.16 -21.76 13.10
CA GLN A 628 -18.33 -22.52 14.04
C GLN A 628 -18.47 -24.06 13.89
N GLY A 629 -17.50 -24.69 13.21
CA GLY A 629 -17.44 -26.14 12.96
C GLY A 629 -17.92 -26.59 11.56
N ASN A 630 -18.38 -25.68 10.71
CA ASN A 630 -18.86 -25.94 9.34
C ASN A 630 -17.81 -25.54 8.29
N LEU A 631 -16.63 -26.15 8.38
CA LEU A 631 -15.50 -25.91 7.47
C LEU A 631 -15.09 -27.21 6.76
N PHE A 632 -14.55 -27.10 5.55
CA PHE A 632 -14.03 -28.23 4.79
C PHE A 632 -12.51 -28.30 4.92
N ASP A 633 -12.02 -29.24 5.71
CA ASP A 633 -10.60 -29.48 6.02
C ASP A 633 -10.00 -30.64 5.20
N GLY A 634 -10.63 -30.96 4.06
CA GLY A 634 -10.30 -32.12 3.25
C GLY A 634 -10.74 -33.47 3.85
N THR A 635 -11.56 -33.49 4.91
CA THR A 635 -12.14 -34.73 5.46
C THR A 635 -13.46 -35.10 4.77
N SER A 636 -13.59 -36.36 4.35
CA SER A 636 -14.85 -36.81 3.75
C SER A 636 -15.94 -37.08 4.80
N GLN A 637 -17.17 -36.64 4.50
CA GLN A 637 -18.37 -36.97 5.29
C GLN A 637 -19.12 -38.22 4.76
N ALA A 638 -18.60 -38.88 3.72
CA ALA A 638 -18.96 -40.18 3.15
C ALA A 638 -20.45 -40.50 2.89
N ARG A 639 -20.77 -40.83 1.63
CA ARG A 639 -21.95 -41.66 1.28
C ARG A 639 -21.74 -42.80 0.26
N ALA A 640 -20.55 -43.03 -0.33
CA ALA A 640 -20.42 -44.15 -1.29
C ALA A 640 -19.09 -44.93 -1.45
N THR A 641 -17.89 -44.43 -1.13
CA THR A 641 -16.65 -45.22 -1.41
C THR A 641 -15.43 -44.92 -0.53
N ILE A 642 -15.50 -43.93 0.37
CA ILE A 642 -14.45 -43.59 1.34
C ILE A 642 -15.09 -43.73 2.72
N GLU A 643 -14.43 -44.35 3.69
CA GLU A 643 -14.95 -44.43 5.06
C GLU A 643 -15.07 -43.02 5.65
N LYS A 644 -16.16 -42.76 6.37
CA LYS A 644 -16.44 -41.48 7.03
C LYS A 644 -15.25 -41.08 7.90
N GLU A 645 -14.85 -39.80 7.87
CA GLU A 645 -13.72 -39.24 8.65
C GLU A 645 -12.31 -39.57 8.12
N ASN A 646 -12.20 -40.23 6.96
CA ASN A 646 -10.92 -40.29 6.27
C ASN A 646 -10.66 -39.02 5.47
N LYS A 647 -9.44 -38.51 5.66
CA LYS A 647 -8.81 -37.46 4.87
C LYS A 647 -8.78 -37.85 3.38
N LEU A 648 -9.37 -37.02 2.53
CA LEU A 648 -9.50 -37.26 1.09
C LEU A 648 -8.13 -37.35 0.41
N PRO A 649 -7.93 -38.16 -0.64
CA PRO A 649 -6.68 -38.16 -1.39
C PRO A 649 -6.40 -36.81 -2.05
N VAL A 650 -5.10 -36.50 -2.22
CA VAL A 650 -4.66 -35.33 -3.01
C VAL A 650 -5.22 -35.39 -4.43
N GLY A 651 -5.56 -34.23 -4.99
CA GLY A 651 -6.14 -34.11 -6.33
C GLY A 651 -7.32 -33.15 -6.41
N THR A 652 -7.88 -33.06 -7.61
CA THR A 652 -8.97 -32.13 -7.95
C THR A 652 -10.35 -32.66 -7.56
N TYR A 653 -11.12 -31.78 -6.93
CA TYR A 653 -12.53 -31.92 -6.57
C TYR A 653 -13.32 -30.75 -7.16
N PHE A 654 -14.64 -30.84 -7.16
CA PHE A 654 -15.54 -29.83 -7.72
C PHE A 654 -16.51 -29.38 -6.65
N TYR A 655 -16.79 -28.09 -6.56
CA TYR A 655 -17.76 -27.57 -5.61
C TYR A 655 -18.98 -26.95 -6.32
N ILE A 656 -20.09 -26.93 -5.61
CA ILE A 656 -21.26 -26.12 -5.90
C ILE A 656 -21.63 -25.41 -4.60
N LEU A 657 -21.63 -24.09 -4.63
CA LEU A 657 -22.01 -23.20 -3.54
C LEU A 657 -23.31 -22.51 -3.94
N ASP A 658 -24.37 -22.71 -3.16
CA ASP A 658 -25.59 -21.92 -3.26
C ASP A 658 -25.61 -20.93 -2.08
N TYR A 659 -25.95 -19.67 -2.31
CA TYR A 659 -26.14 -18.67 -1.26
C TYR A 659 -27.31 -17.73 -1.60
N GLU A 660 -27.94 -17.19 -0.56
CA GLU A 660 -29.11 -16.31 -0.65
C GLU A 660 -28.66 -14.86 -0.46
N GLU A 661 -28.83 -14.03 -1.48
CA GLU A 661 -28.58 -12.57 -1.44
C GLU A 661 -29.56 -11.89 -0.45
N PRO A 662 -29.24 -10.71 0.11
CA PRO A 662 -30.13 -9.97 1.03
C PRO A 662 -31.56 -9.76 0.50
N ASN A 663 -31.70 -9.59 -0.82
CA ASN A 663 -32.98 -9.48 -1.53
C ASN A 663 -33.79 -10.81 -1.65
N GLY A 664 -33.30 -11.91 -1.06
CA GLY A 664 -33.93 -13.24 -1.05
C GLY A 664 -33.73 -14.07 -2.33
N LYS A 665 -32.86 -13.64 -3.25
CA LYS A 665 -32.53 -14.36 -4.49
C LYS A 665 -31.39 -15.35 -4.26
N MET A 666 -31.54 -16.56 -4.80
CA MET A 666 -30.48 -17.57 -4.73
C MET A 666 -29.48 -17.40 -5.88
N LYS A 667 -28.20 -17.15 -5.56
CA LYS A 667 -27.06 -17.29 -6.48
C LYS A 667 -26.40 -18.66 -6.32
N GLN A 668 -25.76 -19.14 -7.38
CA GLN A 668 -25.06 -20.42 -7.42
C GLN A 668 -23.70 -20.24 -8.09
N LEU A 669 -22.64 -20.56 -7.35
CA LEU A 669 -21.27 -20.64 -7.83
C LEU A 669 -20.84 -22.11 -7.95
N SER A 670 -20.01 -22.39 -8.94
CA SER A 670 -19.43 -23.72 -9.11
C SER A 670 -18.04 -23.62 -9.71
N GLY A 671 -17.11 -24.39 -9.14
CA GLY A 671 -15.73 -24.41 -9.59
C GLY A 671 -15.05 -25.71 -9.19
N TYR A 672 -13.73 -25.69 -9.17
CA TYR A 672 -12.92 -26.78 -8.67
C TYR A 672 -12.15 -26.36 -7.43
N LEU A 673 -11.71 -27.34 -6.66
CA LEU A 673 -10.73 -27.14 -5.59
C LEU A 673 -9.70 -28.27 -5.62
N TYR A 674 -8.47 -27.97 -5.26
CA TYR A 674 -7.35 -28.89 -5.24
C TYR A 674 -6.94 -29.15 -3.79
N ILE A 675 -6.91 -30.43 -3.42
CA ILE A 675 -6.40 -30.85 -2.11
C ILE A 675 -4.92 -31.20 -2.27
N ASN A 676 -4.06 -30.48 -1.56
CA ASN A 676 -2.63 -30.73 -1.43
C ASN A 676 -2.28 -31.12 0.02
N ARG A 677 -1.16 -31.82 0.27
CA ARG A 677 -0.76 -32.26 1.62
C ARG A 677 0.74 -32.35 1.82
#